data_AF-A0A840L547-F1
#
_entry.id   AF-A0A840L547-F1
#
_cell.length_a   1.000
_cell.length_b   1.000
_cell.length_c   1.000
_cell.angle_alpha   90.00
_cell.angle_beta   90.00
_cell.angle_gamma   90.00
#
_symmetry.space_group_name_H-M   'P 1'
#
loop_
_entity.id
_entity.type
_entity.pdbx_description
1 polymer ?
#
loop_
_entity_poly.entity_id
_entity_poly.type
_entity_poly.pdbx_seq_one_letter_code
_entity_poly.pdbx_strand_id
1 'polypeptide(L)'
;MSTEDCGACTGLQLQTPQPIANRSGLATLRYRVGDYGQFKASLLSQLSSSQFAPLAGLKSRDSDDFTVALIDAFACSAEVLSFYQERIAHESWLRTATERLSLQEMGKLIAYTLKPGVAAETQLAFALETPPAPPPNLPPEPGNFVTGVPAALTLASGLKVQSLAGPGEQAQTFETVETLAEARPEWNAMRPWLSETVSPQRYDTETYVSGLRNNLKPGDALLFVGAEFLSNPNSNAWDLRFLDAVDLQTEQDRTRLRWRRGLGSINPPANPAARPSLFVLRRRSAVYGHNAPSWLAMPLSYRDNYPGGLDGSTRASEWPHYTLSPAGATASGGHVDLEGLAAEVVNGSYAVLAKGGFNYAAEPAPAGSYLELYKVLNVAEVSRAEFGLSGKVSRLLLQGANYFDQFQDQVRGSTVFAQSEALQLAPYPVDTAVSGARIPVQAAANGLLPGRRLLLRGQRVSDGASVCYPLTLVAAHAVDTQRCELEVSPALPAALRRESVVVWGNVALASHGESVAELLGSGQGAQRFQRFELKQAPLCYRAADQELGVAAQLSLQVGELIWQERPSLFDAGPKDHVYCLTVDEQGKRYALFGDGIHGARLPSGVNNIRASYRKGLGAAGNVRAETLTQLLSRPLGLKSVANPLAAEGGTEPEAAETARQNMPLATRTLGRVVSLQDYEDFARAFSGIAKAQARVLQRGQQRFICLSLAAPGGAAITAASPVWQHLQAALLRSGDPLVQLQLLGAQLSHFRVGLRVKVESDRVPAEVLAAVEAELRARYAFETRELGQPVQQSELIQRVQAVPGVRAVELRRLYGGSQPLAQTLPSCQDRLLAAAMRVQGQSLLPAELLSLAPGPLDELTEMT
;
A
#
# COMPACT_ATOMS: atom_id res chain seq x y z
N MET A 1 32.20 45.53 -77.58
CA MET A 1 32.87 44.41 -78.27
C MET A 1 33.89 43.81 -77.32
N SER A 2 33.60 42.61 -76.79
CA SER A 2 34.54 41.58 -76.30
C SER A 2 33.67 40.47 -75.67
N THR A 3 33.10 39.61 -76.52
CA THR A 3 33.53 38.20 -76.71
C THR A 3 33.27 37.35 -75.47
N GLU A 4 32.18 36.59 -75.57
CA GLU A 4 31.83 35.45 -74.74
C GLU A 4 32.98 34.43 -74.73
N ASP A 5 33.62 34.25 -73.57
CA ASP A 5 34.44 33.07 -73.31
C ASP A 5 33.52 31.92 -72.92
N CYS A 6 33.29 30.99 -73.87
CA CYS A 6 32.72 29.69 -73.54
C CYS A 6 33.71 28.95 -72.62
N GLY A 7 33.26 28.57 -71.42
CA GLY A 7 34.04 27.83 -70.41
C GLY A 7 34.37 26.38 -70.80
N ALA A 8 34.64 26.10 -72.08
CA ALA A 8 34.85 24.77 -72.63
C ALA A 8 36.27 24.20 -72.39
N CYS A 9 37.17 24.95 -71.74
CA CYS A 9 38.58 24.55 -71.53
C CYS A 9 39.01 24.43 -70.06
N THR A 10 38.10 24.53 -69.08
CA THR A 10 38.44 24.09 -67.72
C THR A 10 38.47 22.56 -67.73
N GLY A 11 39.68 21.98 -67.77
CA GLY A 11 39.89 20.53 -67.72
C GLY A 11 39.12 19.88 -66.56
N LEU A 12 38.82 18.58 -66.71
CA LEU A 12 38.09 17.78 -65.73
C LEU A 12 38.70 17.99 -64.33
N GLN A 13 37.98 18.67 -63.43
CA GLN A 13 38.49 18.95 -62.09
C GLN A 13 38.39 17.69 -61.21
N LEU A 14 39.37 17.50 -60.35
CA LEU A 14 39.33 16.48 -59.29
C LEU A 14 38.19 16.81 -58.32
N GLN A 15 37.25 15.87 -58.15
CA GLN A 15 36.12 16.00 -57.22
C GLN A 15 36.38 15.29 -55.88
N THR A 16 37.36 14.38 -55.83
CA THR A 16 37.75 13.62 -54.65
C THR A 16 39.25 13.72 -54.38
N PRO A 17 39.70 13.73 -53.11
CA PRO A 17 38.88 13.64 -51.91
C PRO A 17 38.16 14.97 -51.58
N GLN A 18 36.90 14.89 -51.17
CA GLN A 18 36.18 16.02 -50.61
C GLN A 18 36.72 16.38 -49.22
N PRO A 19 36.78 17.68 -48.87
CA PRO A 19 37.20 18.10 -47.54
C PRO A 19 36.19 17.63 -46.48
N ILE A 20 36.71 17.03 -45.41
CA ILE A 20 35.90 16.64 -44.25
C ILE A 20 35.78 17.86 -43.34
N ALA A 21 34.58 18.43 -43.26
CA ALA A 21 34.28 19.56 -42.39
C ALA A 21 32.97 19.32 -41.62
N ASN A 22 33.06 19.15 -40.30
CA ASN A 22 31.92 18.95 -39.42
C ASN A 22 31.90 20.03 -38.33
N ARG A 23 30.74 20.66 -38.12
CA ARG A 23 30.54 21.57 -36.98
C ARG A 23 30.41 20.77 -35.68
N SER A 24 30.75 21.38 -34.55
CA SER A 24 30.56 20.76 -33.24
C SER A 24 29.06 20.55 -32.94
N GLY A 25 28.75 19.49 -32.19
CA GLY A 25 27.38 19.23 -31.71
C GLY A 25 26.41 18.66 -32.77
N LEU A 26 26.89 18.15 -33.90
CA LEU A 26 26.02 17.43 -34.85
C LEU A 26 25.60 16.06 -34.30
N ALA A 27 24.41 15.59 -34.66
CA ALA A 27 23.92 14.25 -34.33
C ALA A 27 24.39 13.18 -35.33
N THR A 28 24.92 13.62 -36.48
CA THR A 28 25.47 12.78 -37.55
C THR A 28 26.69 13.49 -38.14
N LEU A 29 27.76 12.76 -38.43
CA LEU A 29 28.92 13.30 -39.13
C LEU A 29 28.79 13.06 -40.64
N ARG A 30 29.29 13.99 -41.44
CA ARG A 30 29.62 13.76 -42.85
C ARG A 30 31.11 13.47 -42.92
N TYR A 31 31.47 12.22 -43.15
CA TYR A 31 32.89 11.80 -43.18
C TYR A 31 33.29 11.16 -44.52
N ARG A 32 32.34 11.03 -45.47
CA ARG A 32 32.66 10.56 -46.82
C ARG A 32 33.50 11.57 -47.57
N VAL A 33 34.56 11.08 -48.22
CA VAL A 33 35.45 11.87 -49.09
C VAL A 33 35.06 11.79 -50.57
N GLY A 34 33.98 11.08 -50.89
CA GLY A 34 33.39 11.00 -52.21
C GLY A 34 32.26 9.98 -52.28
N ASP A 35 31.44 10.07 -53.31
CA ASP A 35 30.57 9.00 -53.79
C ASP A 35 31.16 8.32 -55.04
N TYR A 36 30.57 7.21 -55.48
CA TYR A 36 31.04 6.47 -56.66
C TYR A 36 31.21 7.35 -57.90
N GLY A 37 30.24 8.24 -58.16
CA GLY A 37 30.27 9.12 -59.33
C GLY A 37 31.46 10.08 -59.28
N GLN A 38 31.70 10.67 -58.12
CA GLN A 38 32.82 11.60 -57.89
C GLN A 38 34.18 10.89 -57.95
N PHE A 39 34.31 9.68 -57.40
CA PHE A 39 35.53 8.88 -57.49
C PHE A 39 35.83 8.51 -58.95
N LYS A 40 34.84 7.98 -59.68
CA LYS A 40 34.98 7.61 -61.10
C LYS A 40 35.38 8.82 -61.94
N ALA A 41 34.71 9.96 -61.76
CA ALA A 41 35.03 11.20 -62.48
C ALA A 41 36.46 11.68 -62.20
N SER A 42 36.90 11.63 -60.94
CA SER A 42 38.26 12.04 -60.54
C SER A 42 39.34 11.12 -61.12
N LEU A 43 39.10 9.80 -61.14
CA LEU A 43 40.02 8.82 -61.72
C LEU A 43 40.11 8.95 -63.24
N LEU A 44 38.97 9.16 -63.92
CA LEU A 44 38.93 9.41 -65.36
C LEU A 44 39.63 10.72 -65.73
N SER A 45 39.50 11.77 -64.91
CA SER A 45 40.26 13.01 -65.06
C SER A 45 41.78 12.76 -64.99
N GLN A 46 42.22 11.97 -64.01
CA GLN A 46 43.65 11.71 -63.78
C GLN A 46 44.32 10.92 -64.90
N LEU A 47 43.59 10.15 -65.71
CA LEU A 47 44.16 9.52 -66.91
C LEU A 47 44.74 10.53 -67.91
N SER A 48 44.25 11.78 -67.88
CA SER A 48 44.73 12.87 -68.73
C SER A 48 45.72 13.81 -68.01
N SER A 49 46.13 13.47 -66.79
CA SER A 49 47.06 14.25 -65.98
C SER A 49 48.50 14.09 -66.44
N SER A 50 49.24 15.20 -66.49
CA SER A 50 50.68 15.20 -66.81
C SER A 50 51.52 14.47 -65.76
N GLN A 51 51.01 14.31 -64.54
CA GLN A 51 51.66 13.54 -63.48
C GLN A 51 51.76 12.04 -63.81
N PHE A 52 50.84 11.53 -64.64
CA PHE A 52 50.79 10.13 -65.06
C PHE A 52 51.05 10.01 -66.57
N ALA A 53 52.09 10.69 -67.06
CA ALA A 53 52.45 10.73 -68.49
C ALA A 53 52.46 9.36 -69.21
N PRO A 54 52.91 8.24 -68.60
CA PRO A 54 52.81 6.92 -69.24
C PRO A 54 51.39 6.45 -69.55
N LEU A 55 50.37 6.96 -68.83
CA LEU A 55 48.96 6.63 -69.02
C LEU A 55 48.28 7.49 -70.10
N ALA A 56 48.95 8.50 -70.66
CA ALA A 56 48.39 9.42 -71.67
C ALA A 56 47.94 8.72 -72.96
N GLY A 57 48.39 7.48 -73.20
CA GLY A 57 47.92 6.62 -74.30
C GLY A 57 46.49 6.08 -74.10
N LEU A 58 45.94 6.09 -72.89
CA LEU A 58 44.62 5.54 -72.52
C LEU A 58 43.51 6.58 -72.80
N LYS A 59 43.18 6.74 -74.09
CA LYS A 59 42.25 7.78 -74.59
C LYS A 59 40.77 7.39 -74.56
N SER A 60 40.44 6.10 -74.49
CA SER A 60 39.06 5.64 -74.49
C SER A 60 38.31 6.10 -73.23
N ARG A 61 37.05 6.49 -73.39
CA ARG A 61 36.14 6.84 -72.30
C ARG A 61 34.83 6.05 -72.38
N ASP A 62 34.79 5.04 -73.23
CA ASP A 62 33.66 4.14 -73.38
C ASP A 62 33.55 3.22 -72.16
N SER A 63 32.32 2.95 -71.72
CA SER A 63 32.05 2.05 -70.60
C SER A 63 32.57 0.63 -70.82
N ASP A 64 32.73 0.25 -72.08
CA ASP A 64 33.08 -1.11 -72.51
C ASP A 64 34.60 -1.31 -72.60
N ASP A 65 35.39 -0.25 -72.39
CA ASP A 65 36.85 -0.31 -72.31
C ASP A 65 37.31 -0.92 -70.98
N PHE A 66 38.24 -1.87 -71.05
CA PHE A 66 38.76 -2.57 -69.87
C PHE A 66 39.39 -1.62 -68.83
N THR A 67 40.04 -0.54 -69.26
CA THR A 67 40.62 0.48 -68.37
C THR A 67 39.52 1.21 -67.61
N VAL A 68 38.44 1.57 -68.30
CA VAL A 68 37.29 2.25 -67.70
C VAL A 68 36.57 1.31 -66.75
N ALA A 69 36.45 0.02 -67.08
CA ALA A 69 35.91 -1.01 -66.18
C ALA A 69 36.75 -1.19 -64.90
N LEU A 70 38.08 -1.12 -64.97
CA LEU A 70 38.93 -1.14 -63.77
C LEU A 70 38.74 0.11 -62.90
N ILE A 71 38.65 1.29 -63.51
CA ILE A 71 38.33 2.54 -62.80
C ILE A 71 36.96 2.43 -62.13
N ASP A 72 35.99 1.85 -62.82
CA ASP A 72 34.64 1.63 -62.32
C ASP A 72 34.64 0.74 -61.06
N ALA A 73 35.32 -0.41 -61.14
CA ALA A 73 35.46 -1.33 -60.03
C ALA A 73 36.19 -0.69 -58.83
N PHE A 74 37.23 0.12 -59.09
CA PHE A 74 37.92 0.85 -58.03
C PHE A 74 37.05 1.94 -57.41
N ALA A 75 36.28 2.69 -58.21
CA ALA A 75 35.35 3.71 -57.71
C ALA A 75 34.26 3.09 -56.82
N CYS A 76 33.74 1.92 -57.19
CA CYS A 76 32.82 1.15 -56.35
C CYS A 76 33.48 0.74 -55.01
N SER A 77 34.73 0.27 -55.06
CA SER A 77 35.49 -0.10 -53.86
C SER A 77 35.74 1.13 -52.95
N ALA A 78 36.06 2.28 -53.55
CA ALA A 78 36.28 3.53 -52.83
C ALA A 78 35.00 4.06 -52.17
N GLU A 79 33.83 3.93 -52.81
CA GLU A 79 32.54 4.25 -52.19
C GLU A 79 32.27 3.38 -50.96
N VAL A 80 32.45 2.06 -51.09
CA VAL A 80 32.25 1.11 -49.99
C VAL A 80 33.20 1.43 -48.82
N LEU A 81 34.48 1.68 -49.10
CA LEU A 81 35.44 2.06 -48.06
C LEU A 81 35.08 3.40 -47.39
N SER A 82 34.65 4.40 -48.17
CA SER A 82 34.26 5.70 -47.63
C SER A 82 32.98 5.60 -46.79
N PHE A 83 32.04 4.74 -47.17
CA PHE A 83 30.86 4.40 -46.36
C PHE A 83 31.26 3.83 -45.00
N TYR A 84 32.14 2.81 -44.97
CA TYR A 84 32.56 2.19 -43.71
C TYR A 84 33.37 3.15 -42.84
N GLN A 85 34.25 3.98 -43.42
CA GLN A 85 34.97 5.02 -42.67
C GLN A 85 34.01 5.99 -41.98
N GLU A 86 32.92 6.38 -42.64
CA GLU A 86 31.90 7.23 -42.02
C GLU A 86 31.18 6.53 -40.87
N ARG A 87 30.84 5.24 -41.02
CA ARG A 87 30.25 4.46 -39.92
C ARG A 87 31.20 4.34 -38.73
N ILE A 88 32.48 4.06 -38.96
CA ILE A 88 33.50 4.01 -37.89
C ILE A 88 33.65 5.38 -37.22
N ALA A 89 33.64 6.47 -38.00
CA ALA A 89 33.72 7.82 -37.46
C ALA A 89 32.49 8.16 -36.60
N HIS A 90 31.29 7.71 -36.96
CA HIS A 90 30.09 7.88 -36.12
C HIS A 90 30.26 7.21 -34.75
N GLU A 91 30.86 6.03 -34.70
CA GLU A 91 31.11 5.30 -33.46
C GLU A 91 32.23 5.88 -32.57
N SER A 92 33.02 6.81 -33.11
CA SER A 92 34.16 7.42 -32.39
C SER A 92 33.80 8.63 -31.52
N TRP A 93 32.55 9.11 -31.58
CA TRP A 93 32.11 10.30 -30.83
C TRP A 93 30.85 10.01 -30.01
N LEU A 94 30.84 10.45 -28.75
CA LEU A 94 29.75 10.15 -27.82
C LEU A 94 28.38 10.49 -28.39
N ARG A 95 28.23 11.64 -29.06
CA ARG A 95 26.93 12.11 -29.57
C ARG A 95 26.43 11.35 -30.80
N THR A 96 27.31 10.69 -31.55
CA THR A 96 26.99 10.02 -32.82
C THR A 96 27.07 8.50 -32.72
N ALA A 97 27.73 7.96 -31.70
CA ALA A 97 27.90 6.53 -31.51
C ALA A 97 26.54 5.86 -31.24
N THR A 98 26.21 4.84 -32.03
CA THR A 98 24.94 4.12 -31.95
C THR A 98 25.10 2.73 -31.34
N GLU A 99 26.28 2.12 -31.49
CA GLU A 99 26.58 0.80 -30.96
C GLU A 99 26.80 0.85 -29.46
N ARG A 100 26.21 -0.13 -28.76
CA ARG A 100 26.35 -0.24 -27.29
C ARG A 100 27.81 -0.40 -26.88
N LEU A 101 28.58 -1.15 -27.66
CA LEU A 101 30.00 -1.39 -27.40
C LEU A 101 30.80 -0.09 -27.42
N SER A 102 30.66 0.71 -28.46
CA SER A 102 31.36 2.01 -28.58
C SER A 102 31.10 2.87 -27.36
N LEU A 103 29.82 2.97 -26.94
CA LEU A 103 29.42 3.69 -25.74
C LEU A 103 30.03 3.12 -24.46
N GLN A 104 30.14 1.80 -24.33
CA GLN A 104 30.80 1.17 -23.18
C GLN A 104 32.29 1.50 -23.11
N GLU A 105 33.02 1.37 -24.23
CA GLU A 105 34.45 1.68 -24.28
C GLU A 105 34.71 3.17 -24.03
N MET A 106 33.89 4.06 -24.58
CA MET A 106 33.96 5.49 -24.31
C MET A 106 33.67 5.80 -22.84
N GLY A 107 32.66 5.15 -22.24
CA GLY A 107 32.33 5.30 -20.83
C GLY A 107 33.48 4.87 -19.91
N LYS A 108 34.17 3.75 -20.23
CA LYS A 108 35.32 3.26 -19.46
C LYS A 108 36.43 4.30 -19.32
N LEU A 109 36.65 5.15 -20.34
CA LEU A 109 37.68 6.21 -20.31
C LEU A 109 37.43 7.24 -19.19
N ILE A 110 36.18 7.40 -18.75
CA ILE A 110 35.77 8.32 -17.69
C ILE A 110 35.22 7.58 -16.46
N ALA A 111 35.59 6.31 -16.30
CA ALA A 111 35.10 5.42 -15.23
C ALA A 111 33.56 5.29 -15.17
N TYR A 112 32.87 5.53 -16.28
CA TYR A 112 31.44 5.35 -16.41
C TYR A 112 31.11 3.94 -16.90
N THR A 113 30.17 3.29 -16.21
CA THR A 113 29.61 2.00 -16.64
C THR A 113 28.15 2.20 -16.98
N LEU A 114 27.72 1.71 -18.15
CA LEU A 114 26.31 1.75 -18.55
C LEU A 114 25.44 1.10 -17.47
N LYS A 115 24.32 1.74 -17.11
CA LYS A 115 23.49 1.21 -16.04
C LYS A 115 22.92 -0.16 -16.44
N PRO A 116 23.07 -1.19 -15.59
CA PRO A 116 22.43 -2.47 -15.82
C PRO A 116 20.92 -2.34 -15.61
N GLY A 117 20.15 -3.29 -16.14
CA GLY A 117 18.75 -3.37 -15.77
C GLY A 117 18.60 -3.89 -14.34
N VAL A 118 17.56 -3.43 -13.66
CA VAL A 118 17.29 -3.72 -12.25
C VAL A 118 16.15 -4.72 -12.16
N ALA A 119 16.22 -5.64 -11.20
CA ALA A 119 15.14 -6.57 -10.91
C ALA A 119 14.03 -5.87 -10.12
N ALA A 120 12.78 -6.15 -10.48
CA ALA A 120 11.63 -5.71 -9.71
C ALA A 120 11.60 -6.36 -8.32
N GLU A 121 11.02 -5.66 -7.34
CA GLU A 121 10.88 -6.14 -5.97
C GLU A 121 9.44 -5.98 -5.47
N THR A 122 9.03 -6.86 -4.56
CA THR A 122 7.76 -6.76 -3.86
C THR A 122 7.80 -7.50 -2.53
N GLN A 123 6.77 -7.32 -1.70
CA GLN A 123 6.59 -8.06 -0.46
C GLN A 123 5.55 -9.16 -0.66
N LEU A 124 5.93 -10.39 -0.35
CA LEU A 124 5.06 -11.56 -0.40
C LEU A 124 4.43 -11.81 0.96
N ALA A 125 3.12 -11.99 0.99
CA ALA A 125 2.37 -12.47 2.14
C ALA A 125 2.13 -13.98 2.01
N PHE A 126 2.61 -14.74 2.98
CA PHE A 126 2.46 -16.19 3.02
C PHE A 126 1.32 -16.62 3.95
N ALA A 127 0.55 -17.61 3.52
CA ALA A 127 -0.44 -18.26 4.37
C ALA A 127 0.03 -19.68 4.69
N LEU A 128 0.05 -20.01 5.98
CA LEU A 128 0.34 -21.35 6.48
C LEU A 128 -0.96 -22.14 6.72
N GLU A 129 -0.87 -23.46 6.72
CA GLU A 129 -1.96 -24.32 7.17
C GLU A 129 -2.12 -24.22 8.69
N THR A 130 -3.35 -24.02 9.16
CA THR A 130 -3.64 -24.07 10.60
C THR A 130 -3.66 -25.53 11.05
N PRO A 131 -2.84 -25.94 12.02
CA PRO A 131 -2.84 -27.30 12.53
C PRO A 131 -4.25 -27.66 13.03
N PRO A 132 -4.82 -28.82 12.64
CA PRO A 132 -6.09 -29.26 13.18
C PRO A 132 -5.97 -29.46 14.70
N ALA A 133 -6.86 -28.84 15.47
CA ALA A 133 -6.92 -29.03 16.91
C ALA A 133 -7.49 -30.44 17.21
N PRO A 134 -6.84 -31.22 18.09
CA PRO A 134 -7.42 -32.48 18.54
C PRO A 134 -8.76 -32.19 19.27
N PRO A 135 -9.81 -33.01 19.07
CA PRO A 135 -11.04 -32.92 19.84
C PRO A 135 -10.72 -33.01 21.33
N PRO A 136 -11.38 -32.20 22.19
CA PRO A 136 -11.02 -32.07 23.61
C PRO A 136 -11.12 -33.36 24.43
N ASN A 137 -11.77 -34.40 23.89
CA ASN A 137 -12.04 -35.65 24.59
C ASN A 137 -11.33 -36.88 23.99
N LEU A 138 -10.46 -36.70 22.99
CA LEU A 138 -9.73 -37.82 22.36
C LEU A 138 -8.34 -37.96 23.02
N PRO A 139 -8.01 -39.11 23.63
CA PRO A 139 -6.66 -39.34 24.13
C PRO A 139 -5.66 -39.33 22.95
N PRO A 140 -4.44 -38.80 23.14
CA PRO A 140 -3.42 -38.79 22.11
C PRO A 140 -2.88 -40.22 21.90
N GLU A 141 -3.63 -41.03 21.15
CA GLU A 141 -3.17 -42.34 20.70
C GLU A 141 -2.29 -42.21 19.44
N PRO A 142 -1.14 -42.90 19.37
CA PRO A 142 -0.31 -42.91 18.17
C PRO A 142 -1.11 -43.44 16.96
N GLY A 143 -1.25 -42.61 15.91
CA GLY A 143 -1.89 -43.00 14.64
C GLY A 143 -3.26 -42.38 14.34
N ASN A 144 -3.95 -41.79 15.33
CA ASN A 144 -5.28 -41.17 15.14
C ASN A 144 -5.23 -39.67 14.77
N PHE A 145 -4.10 -38.99 15.01
CA PHE A 145 -3.88 -37.60 14.61
C PHE A 145 -2.55 -37.49 13.85
N VAL A 146 -2.60 -37.17 12.56
CA VAL A 146 -1.41 -36.81 11.79
C VAL A 146 -1.04 -35.37 12.13
N THR A 147 -0.30 -35.15 13.21
CA THR A 147 0.27 -33.85 13.57
C THR A 147 1.57 -33.62 12.77
N GLY A 148 1.44 -33.50 11.45
CA GLY A 148 2.57 -33.22 10.55
C GLY A 148 2.78 -31.73 10.26
N VAL A 149 1.76 -30.89 10.50
CA VAL A 149 1.83 -29.46 10.21
C VAL A 149 2.51 -28.74 11.38
N PRO A 150 3.64 -28.05 11.15
CA PRO A 150 4.34 -27.35 12.23
C PRO A 150 3.57 -26.08 12.64
N ALA A 151 3.57 -25.77 13.94
CA ALA A 151 2.95 -24.55 14.48
C ALA A 151 3.69 -23.25 14.06
N ALA A 152 4.97 -23.38 13.69
CA ALA A 152 5.77 -22.32 13.12
C ALA A 152 6.71 -22.89 12.04
N LEU A 153 6.96 -22.12 10.99
CA LEU A 153 7.79 -22.53 9.85
C LEU A 153 8.84 -21.47 9.54
N THR A 154 10.09 -21.89 9.33
CA THR A 154 11.13 -21.04 8.73
C THR A 154 11.01 -21.10 7.22
N LEU A 155 10.79 -19.96 6.57
CA LEU A 155 10.85 -19.85 5.11
C LEU A 155 12.24 -19.33 4.72
N ALA A 156 13.06 -20.21 4.15
CA ALA A 156 14.40 -19.84 3.69
C ALA A 156 14.35 -18.81 2.55
N SER A 157 15.44 -18.05 2.38
CA SER A 157 15.69 -17.31 1.14
C SER A 157 15.77 -18.28 -0.05
N GLY A 158 15.42 -17.79 -1.24
CA GLY A 158 15.36 -18.58 -2.47
C GLY A 158 14.05 -19.35 -2.67
N LEU A 159 13.02 -19.10 -1.85
CA LEU A 159 11.69 -19.67 -2.08
C LEU A 159 11.08 -19.06 -3.35
N LYS A 160 10.79 -19.91 -4.33
CA LYS A 160 10.36 -19.52 -5.67
C LYS A 160 8.84 -19.38 -5.78
N VAL A 161 8.40 -18.24 -6.33
CA VAL A 161 7.00 -17.93 -6.64
C VAL A 161 6.90 -17.46 -8.08
N GLN A 162 5.83 -17.80 -8.78
CA GLN A 162 5.60 -17.43 -10.17
C GLN A 162 4.31 -16.63 -10.32
N SER A 163 4.32 -15.67 -11.25
CA SER A 163 3.15 -14.89 -11.61
C SER A 163 2.19 -15.66 -12.51
N LEU A 164 0.90 -15.44 -12.32
CA LEU A 164 -0.12 -15.84 -13.28
C LEU A 164 -0.09 -14.88 -14.48
N ALA A 165 0.32 -15.38 -15.64
CA ALA A 165 0.40 -14.59 -16.87
C ALA A 165 -0.99 -14.27 -17.45
N GLY A 166 -1.20 -13.03 -17.90
CA GLY A 166 -2.37 -12.65 -18.71
C GLY A 166 -2.25 -13.08 -20.18
N PRO A 167 -3.27 -12.85 -21.02
CA PRO A 167 -3.22 -13.15 -22.46
C PRO A 167 -2.06 -12.42 -23.15
N GLY A 168 -1.10 -13.17 -23.69
CA GLY A 168 0.09 -12.62 -24.36
C GLY A 168 1.26 -12.24 -23.44
N GLU A 169 1.13 -12.42 -22.12
CA GLU A 169 2.22 -12.20 -21.16
C GLU A 169 2.96 -13.52 -20.86
N GLN A 170 4.22 -13.43 -20.43
CA GLN A 170 4.98 -14.57 -19.92
C GLN A 170 4.98 -14.59 -18.39
N ALA A 171 4.94 -15.79 -17.81
CA ALA A 171 5.02 -15.96 -16.36
C ALA A 171 6.40 -15.54 -15.84
N GLN A 172 6.42 -14.71 -14.80
CA GLN A 172 7.65 -14.15 -14.21
C GLN A 172 7.95 -14.86 -12.89
N THR A 173 9.22 -15.20 -12.68
CA THR A 173 9.67 -15.93 -11.48
C THR A 173 10.30 -14.96 -10.48
N PHE A 174 9.85 -15.05 -9.25
CA PHE A 174 10.36 -14.33 -8.09
C PHE A 174 10.93 -15.31 -7.09
N GLU A 175 11.89 -14.82 -6.31
CA GLU A 175 12.47 -15.54 -5.19
C GLU A 175 12.51 -14.66 -3.95
N THR A 176 12.25 -15.24 -2.78
CA THR A 176 12.51 -14.57 -1.51
C THR A 176 14.01 -14.25 -1.40
N VAL A 177 14.33 -13.02 -1.01
CA VAL A 177 15.73 -12.55 -0.87
C VAL A 177 16.20 -12.50 0.58
N GLU A 178 15.32 -12.82 1.50
CA GLU A 178 15.58 -12.90 2.93
C GLU A 178 14.93 -14.17 3.51
N THR A 179 15.48 -14.66 4.61
CA THR A 179 14.90 -15.77 5.37
C THR A 179 13.87 -15.20 6.34
N LEU A 180 12.62 -15.65 6.25
CA LEU A 180 11.62 -15.43 7.29
C LEU A 180 11.81 -16.50 8.36
N ALA A 181 12.56 -16.16 9.41
CA ALA A 181 12.95 -17.08 10.48
C ALA A 181 11.75 -17.79 11.12
N GLU A 182 10.63 -17.08 11.25
CA GLU A 182 9.42 -17.58 11.87
C GLU A 182 8.16 -17.04 11.17
N ALA A 183 7.41 -17.95 10.57
CA ALA A 183 6.06 -17.73 10.05
C ALA A 183 5.07 -18.59 10.85
N ARG A 184 3.89 -18.06 11.15
CA ARG A 184 2.87 -18.78 11.94
C ARG A 184 1.46 -18.65 11.36
N PRO A 185 0.60 -19.67 11.49
CA PRO A 185 -0.77 -19.61 10.99
C PRO A 185 -1.60 -18.46 11.57
N GLU A 186 -1.37 -18.06 12.83
CA GLU A 186 -2.12 -16.97 13.48
C GLU A 186 -1.82 -15.61 12.85
N TRP A 187 -0.71 -15.48 12.10
CA TRP A 187 -0.30 -14.25 11.43
C TRP A 187 -0.69 -14.21 9.94
N ASN A 188 -1.44 -15.20 9.47
CA ASN A 188 -1.89 -15.30 8.08
C ASN A 188 -2.82 -14.15 7.68
N ALA A 189 -3.69 -13.68 8.58
CA ALA A 189 -4.67 -12.63 8.30
C ALA A 189 -5.27 -12.10 9.61
N MET A 190 -4.46 -11.38 10.39
CA MET A 190 -4.91 -10.79 11.66
C MET A 190 -5.92 -9.68 11.38
N ARG A 191 -7.00 -9.65 12.14
CA ARG A 191 -8.08 -8.65 11.98
C ARG A 191 -8.32 -7.92 13.29
N PRO A 192 -8.75 -6.64 13.27
CA PRO A 192 -9.23 -6.00 14.49
C PRO A 192 -10.42 -6.75 15.08
N TRP A 193 -10.47 -6.87 16.41
CA TRP A 193 -11.66 -7.40 17.08
C TRP A 193 -12.85 -6.45 16.86
N LEU A 194 -14.00 -6.96 16.49
CA LEU A 194 -15.17 -6.14 16.15
C LEU A 194 -16.14 -5.92 17.31
N SER A 195 -15.84 -6.52 18.46
CA SER A 195 -16.66 -6.39 19.65
C SER A 195 -15.85 -6.54 20.93
N GLU A 196 -16.34 -5.96 22.02
CA GLU A 196 -15.71 -6.00 23.33
C GLU A 196 -16.72 -6.24 24.43
N THR A 197 -16.35 -7.06 25.42
CA THR A 197 -17.18 -7.29 26.61
C THR A 197 -17.05 -6.10 27.54
N VAL A 198 -18.10 -5.31 27.64
CA VAL A 198 -18.21 -4.17 28.56
C VAL A 198 -19.34 -4.45 29.55
N SER A 199 -19.09 -4.22 30.83
CA SER A 199 -20.15 -4.27 31.85
C SER A 199 -20.83 -2.90 31.92
N PRO A 200 -22.18 -2.84 31.95
CA PRO A 200 -22.90 -1.57 32.08
C PRO A 200 -22.45 -0.78 33.31
N GLN A 201 -22.16 0.51 33.12
CA GLN A 201 -21.62 1.42 34.14
C GLN A 201 -22.63 2.49 34.55
N ARG A 202 -22.26 3.28 35.56
CA ARG A 202 -23.07 4.43 36.01
C ARG A 202 -23.33 5.36 34.83
N TYR A 203 -24.57 5.80 34.71
CA TYR A 203 -25.08 6.64 33.62
C TYR A 203 -25.34 5.94 32.28
N ASP A 204 -24.98 4.68 32.10
CA ASP A 204 -25.30 3.97 30.85
C ASP A 204 -26.82 3.89 30.64
N THR A 205 -27.22 4.16 29.41
CA THR A 205 -28.62 4.13 28.94
C THR A 205 -28.88 3.01 27.95
N GLU A 206 -27.88 2.16 27.70
CA GLU A 206 -27.99 1.05 26.76
C GLU A 206 -27.13 -0.15 27.11
N THR A 207 -27.56 -1.32 26.65
CA THR A 207 -26.74 -2.54 26.66
C THR A 207 -27.14 -3.50 25.55
N TYR A 208 -26.40 -4.58 25.40
CA TYR A 208 -26.64 -5.62 24.41
C TYR A 208 -26.88 -6.95 25.12
N VAL A 209 -27.84 -7.73 24.60
CA VAL A 209 -28.12 -9.09 25.07
C VAL A 209 -28.02 -10.07 23.92
N SER A 210 -27.59 -11.30 24.21
CA SER A 210 -27.46 -12.37 23.22
C SER A 210 -28.83 -12.85 22.76
N GLY A 211 -28.93 -13.20 21.48
CA GLY A 211 -30.12 -13.74 20.85
C GLY A 211 -31.13 -12.68 20.38
N LEU A 212 -31.98 -13.10 19.45
CA LEU A 212 -33.11 -12.32 18.92
C LEU A 212 -34.46 -12.72 19.53
N ARG A 213 -34.54 -13.91 20.14
CA ARG A 213 -35.79 -14.51 20.64
C ARG A 213 -36.04 -14.24 22.13
N ASN A 214 -35.61 -13.08 22.60
CA ASN A 214 -35.76 -12.67 23.99
C ASN A 214 -37.16 -12.12 24.30
N ASN A 215 -38.05 -12.00 23.31
CA ASN A 215 -39.42 -11.45 23.46
C ASN A 215 -39.48 -10.10 24.22
N LEU A 216 -38.45 -9.26 24.07
CA LEU A 216 -38.35 -7.96 24.74
C LEU A 216 -39.09 -6.90 23.94
N LYS A 217 -39.80 -6.00 24.63
CA LYS A 217 -40.52 -4.87 24.03
C LYS A 217 -40.35 -3.59 24.85
N PRO A 218 -40.53 -2.40 24.24
CA PRO A 218 -40.65 -1.16 25.00
C PRO A 218 -41.68 -1.28 26.13
N GLY A 219 -41.31 -0.83 27.32
CA GLY A 219 -42.09 -0.93 28.55
C GLY A 219 -41.74 -2.11 29.46
N ASP A 220 -41.01 -3.12 28.96
CA ASP A 220 -40.54 -4.22 29.80
C ASP A 220 -39.55 -3.73 30.87
N ALA A 221 -39.60 -4.37 32.04
CA ALA A 221 -38.78 -4.02 33.19
C ALA A 221 -37.48 -4.83 33.20
N LEU A 222 -36.34 -4.16 33.05
CA LEU A 222 -34.99 -4.71 33.15
C LEU A 222 -34.42 -4.51 34.55
N LEU A 223 -34.03 -5.60 35.18
CA LEU A 223 -33.42 -5.64 36.49
C LEU A 223 -31.95 -6.02 36.37
N PHE A 224 -31.08 -5.16 36.90
CA PHE A 224 -29.64 -5.39 37.04
C PHE A 224 -29.37 -5.76 38.49
N VAL A 225 -28.80 -6.94 38.74
CA VAL A 225 -28.51 -7.43 40.11
C VAL A 225 -27.02 -7.68 40.25
N GLY A 226 -26.37 -7.01 41.21
CA GLY A 226 -24.97 -7.23 41.54
C GLY A 226 -24.75 -8.47 42.42
N ALA A 227 -23.54 -9.04 42.37
CA ALA A 227 -23.13 -10.11 43.28
C ALA A 227 -23.18 -9.67 44.76
N GLU A 228 -23.09 -8.37 44.99
CA GLU A 228 -23.22 -7.71 46.29
C GLU A 228 -24.65 -7.87 46.85
N PHE A 229 -25.68 -7.81 46.01
CA PHE A 229 -27.06 -8.10 46.42
C PHE A 229 -27.28 -9.60 46.67
N LEU A 230 -26.66 -10.45 45.85
CA LEU A 230 -26.74 -11.91 46.02
C LEU A 230 -26.13 -12.38 47.34
N SER A 231 -25.07 -11.70 47.81
CA SER A 231 -24.39 -12.00 49.07
C SER A 231 -25.03 -11.31 50.27
N ASN A 232 -25.58 -10.10 50.08
CA ASN A 232 -26.30 -9.35 51.10
C ASN A 232 -27.60 -8.75 50.51
N PRO A 233 -28.78 -9.34 50.81
CA PRO A 233 -30.08 -8.86 50.32
C PRO A 233 -30.47 -7.43 50.75
N ASN A 234 -29.66 -6.76 51.57
CA ASN A 234 -29.83 -5.35 51.94
C ASN A 234 -28.93 -4.40 51.14
N SER A 235 -28.19 -4.90 50.14
CA SER A 235 -27.32 -4.06 49.29
C SER A 235 -28.13 -3.26 48.28
N ASN A 236 -27.74 -2.00 48.04
CA ASN A 236 -28.33 -1.15 47.00
C ASN A 236 -27.63 -1.29 45.64
N ALA A 237 -26.79 -2.32 45.45
CA ALA A 237 -26.08 -2.58 44.20
C ALA A 237 -26.98 -3.31 43.18
N TRP A 238 -28.07 -2.65 42.79
CA TRP A 238 -29.02 -3.13 41.80
C TRP A 238 -29.75 -1.94 41.16
N ASP A 239 -30.31 -2.15 39.98
CA ASP A 239 -31.06 -1.13 39.25
C ASP A 239 -32.28 -1.73 38.55
N LEU A 240 -33.41 -1.03 38.60
CA LEU A 240 -34.56 -1.31 37.75
C LEU A 240 -34.67 -0.22 36.66
N ARG A 241 -34.75 -0.62 35.39
CA ARG A 241 -34.97 0.28 34.25
C ARG A 241 -36.10 -0.25 33.38
N PHE A 242 -36.76 0.65 32.67
CA PHE A 242 -37.82 0.30 31.74
C PHE A 242 -37.33 0.53 30.32
N LEU A 243 -37.55 -0.45 29.45
CA LEU A 243 -37.14 -0.36 28.06
C LEU A 243 -37.88 0.75 27.34
N ASP A 244 -37.12 1.62 26.67
CA ASP A 244 -37.64 2.66 25.80
C ASP A 244 -37.63 2.21 24.34
N ALA A 245 -36.56 1.50 23.93
CA ALA A 245 -36.42 0.92 22.61
C ALA A 245 -35.70 -0.43 22.64
N VAL A 246 -36.02 -1.27 21.65
CA VAL A 246 -35.44 -2.61 21.45
C VAL A 246 -35.11 -2.74 19.97
N ASP A 247 -33.83 -2.84 19.64
CA ASP A 247 -33.36 -2.94 18.25
C ASP A 247 -32.73 -4.33 18.02
N LEU A 248 -33.34 -5.14 17.15
CA LEU A 248 -32.84 -6.48 16.80
C LEU A 248 -31.66 -6.36 15.83
N GLN A 249 -30.54 -7.03 16.13
CA GLN A 249 -29.34 -7.05 15.28
C GLN A 249 -29.10 -8.47 14.76
N THR A 250 -29.78 -8.79 13.65
CA THR A 250 -29.85 -10.15 13.10
C THR A 250 -28.50 -10.73 12.72
N GLU A 251 -27.60 -9.94 12.14
CA GLU A 251 -26.29 -10.40 11.68
C GLU A 251 -25.35 -10.83 12.83
N GLN A 252 -25.51 -10.22 14.00
CA GLN A 252 -24.67 -10.46 15.18
C GLN A 252 -25.37 -11.34 16.24
N ASP A 253 -26.57 -11.86 15.92
CA ASP A 253 -27.45 -12.63 16.83
C ASP A 253 -27.53 -11.99 18.23
N ARG A 254 -27.83 -10.69 18.26
CA ARG A 254 -27.97 -9.93 19.51
C ARG A 254 -29.08 -8.88 19.42
N THR A 255 -29.52 -8.40 20.57
CA THR A 255 -30.53 -7.36 20.71
C THR A 255 -29.95 -6.17 21.46
N ARG A 256 -30.07 -4.95 20.91
CA ARG A 256 -29.72 -3.70 21.59
C ARG A 256 -30.91 -3.22 22.41
N LEU A 257 -30.65 -2.93 23.68
CA LEU A 257 -31.61 -2.49 24.67
C LEU A 257 -31.31 -1.05 25.06
N ARG A 258 -32.31 -0.18 25.02
CA ARG A 258 -32.16 1.23 25.39
C ARG A 258 -33.22 1.66 26.40
N TRP A 259 -32.84 2.49 27.36
CA TRP A 259 -33.72 3.06 28.39
C TRP A 259 -33.36 4.54 28.64
N ARG A 260 -34.25 5.31 29.29
CA ARG A 260 -34.09 6.77 29.38
C ARG A 260 -33.13 7.23 30.47
N ARG A 261 -33.23 6.65 31.67
CA ARG A 261 -32.47 7.08 32.85
C ARG A 261 -31.22 6.23 33.02
N GLY A 262 -30.04 6.83 33.05
CA GLY A 262 -28.78 6.13 33.25
C GLY A 262 -28.75 5.25 34.53
N LEU A 263 -27.92 4.20 34.56
CA LEU A 263 -27.79 3.31 35.74
C LEU A 263 -27.24 4.03 36.98
N GLY A 264 -27.60 3.53 38.18
CA GLY A 264 -27.36 4.17 39.47
C GLY A 264 -28.40 5.24 39.84
N SER A 265 -28.20 5.85 41.00
CA SER A 265 -29.05 6.93 41.55
C SER A 265 -28.19 8.07 42.10
N ILE A 266 -28.69 9.29 42.01
CA ILE A 266 -28.12 10.53 42.60
C ILE A 266 -28.73 10.76 43.97
N ASN A 267 -30.04 10.53 44.13
CA ASN A 267 -30.74 10.75 45.40
C ASN A 267 -31.77 9.63 45.73
N PRO A 268 -31.48 8.74 46.70
CA PRO A 268 -30.22 8.65 47.44
C PRO A 268 -29.06 8.20 46.53
N PRO A 269 -27.83 8.63 46.79
CA PRO A 269 -26.69 8.26 45.95
C PRO A 269 -26.41 6.76 46.04
N ALA A 270 -26.55 6.05 44.92
CA ALA A 270 -26.27 4.62 44.81
C ALA A 270 -25.54 4.31 43.49
N ASN A 271 -24.49 3.50 43.56
CA ASN A 271 -23.77 3.05 42.37
C ASN A 271 -24.44 1.80 41.79
N PRO A 272 -24.46 1.64 40.46
CA PRO A 272 -24.89 0.39 39.87
C PRO A 272 -23.94 -0.75 40.26
N ALA A 273 -24.41 -1.98 40.12
CA ALA A 273 -23.59 -3.16 40.28
C ALA A 273 -22.37 -3.14 39.35
N ALA A 274 -21.19 -3.54 39.85
CA ALA A 274 -19.96 -3.54 39.05
C ALA A 274 -19.95 -4.60 37.94
N ARG A 275 -20.61 -5.74 38.17
CA ARG A 275 -20.78 -6.85 37.21
C ARG A 275 -22.22 -7.39 37.32
N PRO A 276 -23.21 -6.67 36.77
CA PRO A 276 -24.60 -7.03 36.96
C PRO A 276 -24.96 -8.32 36.22
N SER A 277 -25.71 -9.19 36.87
CA SER A 277 -26.58 -10.15 36.19
C SER A 277 -27.83 -9.44 35.72
N LEU A 278 -28.23 -9.66 34.47
CA LEU A 278 -29.37 -8.99 33.85
C LEU A 278 -30.60 -9.91 33.84
N PHE A 279 -31.74 -9.37 34.23
CA PHE A 279 -33.02 -10.06 34.21
C PHE A 279 -34.09 -9.18 33.57
N VAL A 280 -35.11 -9.80 32.98
CA VAL A 280 -36.37 -9.13 32.66
C VAL A 280 -37.45 -9.60 33.63
N LEU A 281 -38.21 -8.67 34.20
CA LEU A 281 -39.37 -8.94 35.05
C LEU A 281 -40.62 -8.97 34.16
N ARG A 282 -41.04 -10.17 33.77
CA ARG A 282 -42.10 -10.38 32.78
C ARG A 282 -43.49 -10.03 33.29
N ARG A 283 -43.69 -10.02 34.60
CA ARG A 283 -44.99 -9.79 35.22
C ARG A 283 -45.00 -8.49 35.98
N ARG A 284 -45.92 -7.60 35.63
CA ARG A 284 -46.31 -6.44 36.45
C ARG A 284 -47.68 -6.72 37.05
N SER A 285 -47.75 -6.80 38.37
CA SER A 285 -48.97 -7.15 39.11
C SER A 285 -49.30 -6.06 40.13
N ALA A 286 -50.59 -5.81 40.32
CA ALA A 286 -51.06 -5.14 41.53
C ALA A 286 -51.05 -6.12 42.71
N VAL A 287 -51.10 -5.56 43.92
CA VAL A 287 -51.29 -6.29 45.17
C VAL A 287 -52.78 -6.54 45.39
N TYR A 288 -53.14 -7.68 45.99
CA TYR A 288 -54.53 -7.95 46.37
C TYR A 288 -55.08 -6.83 47.25
N GLY A 289 -56.26 -6.32 46.88
CA GLY A 289 -56.87 -5.18 47.54
C GLY A 289 -56.59 -3.84 46.87
N HIS A 290 -55.72 -3.75 45.85
CA HIS A 290 -55.45 -2.50 45.12
C HIS A 290 -56.74 -1.81 44.63
N ASN A 291 -57.63 -2.61 44.03
CA ASN A 291 -58.95 -2.17 43.54
C ASN A 291 -60.08 -2.28 44.59
N ALA A 292 -59.76 -2.47 45.87
CA ALA A 292 -60.79 -2.54 46.91
C ALA A 292 -61.63 -1.25 46.90
N PRO A 293 -62.95 -1.32 47.07
CA PRO A 293 -63.76 -0.10 47.07
C PRO A 293 -63.34 0.83 48.21
N SER A 294 -63.61 2.12 48.10
CA SER A 294 -63.26 3.09 49.14
C SER A 294 -63.94 2.70 50.46
N TRP A 295 -63.19 2.67 51.56
CA TRP A 295 -63.75 2.33 52.87
C TRP A 295 -64.88 3.28 53.28
N LEU A 296 -64.74 4.58 52.96
CA LEU A 296 -65.76 5.59 53.22
C LEU A 296 -67.01 5.46 52.33
N ALA A 297 -66.91 4.74 51.20
CA ALA A 297 -68.06 4.43 50.36
C ALA A 297 -68.88 3.23 50.87
N MET A 298 -68.36 2.46 51.83
CA MET A 298 -69.12 1.37 52.45
C MET A 298 -70.22 1.93 53.36
N PRO A 299 -71.43 1.34 53.39
CA PRO A 299 -72.48 1.73 54.32
C PRO A 299 -72.01 1.68 55.78
N LEU A 300 -72.45 2.63 56.62
CA LEU A 300 -72.08 2.67 58.05
C LEU A 300 -72.37 1.34 58.75
N SER A 301 -73.51 0.71 58.46
CA SER A 301 -73.89 -0.60 59.02
C SER A 301 -72.92 -1.73 58.65
N TYR A 302 -72.28 -1.69 57.49
CA TYR A 302 -71.26 -2.65 57.10
C TYR A 302 -69.94 -2.37 57.84
N ARG A 303 -69.59 -1.09 57.96
CA ARG A 303 -68.35 -0.65 58.64
C ARG A 303 -68.39 -0.96 60.14
N ASP A 304 -69.54 -0.79 60.77
CA ASP A 304 -69.78 -1.10 62.18
C ASP A 304 -69.67 -2.59 62.50
N ASN A 305 -69.95 -3.46 61.51
CA ASN A 305 -69.93 -4.91 61.66
C ASN A 305 -68.73 -5.59 60.96
N TYR A 306 -67.73 -4.83 60.52
CA TYR A 306 -66.59 -5.39 59.80
C TYR A 306 -65.73 -6.28 60.74
N PRO A 307 -65.48 -7.56 60.41
CA PRO A 307 -64.83 -8.52 61.31
C PRO A 307 -63.40 -8.15 61.74
N GLY A 308 -62.74 -7.23 61.02
CA GLY A 308 -61.36 -6.80 61.30
C GLY A 308 -61.22 -5.89 62.53
N GLY A 309 -62.31 -5.54 63.20
CA GLY A 309 -62.30 -4.62 64.35
C GLY A 309 -62.21 -3.17 63.92
N LEU A 310 -63.02 -2.31 64.54
CA LEU A 310 -62.83 -0.87 64.47
C LEU A 310 -61.70 -0.52 65.46
N ASP A 311 -60.59 0.00 64.94
CA ASP A 311 -59.56 0.74 65.68
C ASP A 311 -60.11 2.11 66.17
N GLY A 312 -61.31 2.08 66.74
CA GLY A 312 -61.99 3.19 67.41
C GLY A 312 -62.58 4.27 66.49
N SER A 313 -62.50 4.14 65.17
CA SER A 313 -62.90 5.21 64.25
C SER A 313 -63.62 4.71 63.00
N THR A 314 -64.94 4.84 62.96
CA THR A 314 -65.74 4.83 61.71
C THR A 314 -65.42 6.04 60.81
N ARG A 315 -64.32 6.76 61.05
CA ARG A 315 -63.81 7.89 60.27
C ARG A 315 -62.42 7.62 59.68
N ALA A 316 -61.86 6.42 59.84
CA ALA A 316 -60.64 6.05 59.11
C ALA A 316 -60.84 6.22 57.60
N SER A 317 -59.80 6.67 56.89
CA SER A 317 -59.84 6.93 55.45
C SER A 317 -59.70 5.65 54.61
N GLU A 318 -59.14 4.58 55.18
CA GLU A 318 -58.90 3.29 54.52
C GLU A 318 -59.36 2.12 55.39
N TRP A 319 -59.34 0.91 54.81
CA TRP A 319 -59.77 -0.33 55.47
C TRP A 319 -58.96 -0.63 56.75
N PRO A 320 -59.57 -1.22 57.80
CA PRO A 320 -58.82 -1.75 58.94
C PRO A 320 -57.84 -2.84 58.50
N HIS A 321 -56.61 -2.83 59.05
CA HIS A 321 -55.53 -3.77 58.70
C HIS A 321 -55.24 -3.86 57.19
N TYR A 322 -55.31 -2.73 56.48
CA TYR A 322 -55.10 -2.67 55.03
C TYR A 322 -53.64 -2.82 54.63
N THR A 323 -53.17 -4.05 54.65
CA THR A 323 -51.77 -4.42 54.40
C THR A 323 -51.60 -5.30 53.17
N LEU A 324 -50.38 -5.28 52.60
CA LEU A 324 -49.99 -6.07 51.43
C LEU A 324 -50.23 -7.58 51.62
N SER A 325 -50.07 -8.07 52.84
CA SER A 325 -50.40 -9.43 53.23
C SER A 325 -50.66 -9.50 54.74
N PRO A 326 -51.67 -10.25 55.19
CA PRO A 326 -51.92 -10.47 56.63
C PRO A 326 -50.79 -11.26 57.31
N ALA A 327 -49.92 -11.93 56.54
CA ALA A 327 -48.71 -12.58 57.08
C ALA A 327 -47.62 -11.56 57.52
N GLY A 328 -47.77 -10.28 57.13
CA GLY A 328 -46.98 -9.17 57.67
C GLY A 328 -45.50 -9.15 57.28
N ALA A 329 -44.78 -8.20 57.86
CA ALA A 329 -43.34 -8.05 57.73
C ALA A 329 -42.60 -9.19 58.46
N THR A 330 -41.38 -9.48 58.00
CA THR A 330 -40.43 -10.35 58.71
C THR A 330 -39.21 -9.54 59.14
N ALA A 331 -38.30 -10.14 59.91
CA ALA A 331 -37.07 -9.47 60.35
C ALA A 331 -36.16 -9.00 59.18
N SER A 332 -36.36 -9.51 57.97
CA SER A 332 -35.52 -9.20 56.80
C SER A 332 -36.35 -9.11 55.51
N GLY A 333 -37.59 -8.61 55.58
CA GLY A 333 -38.48 -8.48 54.43
C GLY A 333 -39.95 -8.53 54.84
N GLY A 334 -40.75 -9.36 54.16
CA GLY A 334 -42.18 -9.46 54.43
C GLY A 334 -42.92 -10.37 53.48
N HIS A 335 -44.25 -10.25 53.46
CA HIS A 335 -45.11 -11.02 52.57
C HIS A 335 -45.95 -10.11 51.69
N VAL A 336 -46.06 -10.42 50.40
CA VAL A 336 -46.98 -9.71 49.49
C VAL A 336 -47.93 -10.68 48.83
N ASP A 337 -49.22 -10.36 48.83
CA ASP A 337 -50.23 -11.15 48.13
C ASP A 337 -50.52 -10.48 46.78
N LEU A 338 -50.20 -11.15 45.68
CA LEU A 338 -50.47 -10.64 44.33
C LEU A 338 -51.95 -10.78 43.97
N GLU A 339 -52.46 -9.88 43.16
CA GLU A 339 -53.78 -10.04 42.55
C GLU A 339 -53.76 -11.21 41.55
N GLY A 340 -54.57 -12.23 41.84
CA GLY A 340 -54.62 -13.48 41.06
C GLY A 340 -53.45 -14.43 41.32
N LEU A 341 -53.43 -15.54 40.56
CA LEU A 341 -52.38 -16.55 40.63
C LEU A 341 -51.19 -16.18 39.74
N ALA A 342 -49.98 -16.39 40.26
CA ALA A 342 -48.70 -16.12 39.63
C ALA A 342 -47.79 -17.34 39.65
N ALA A 343 -48.22 -18.39 38.95
CA ALA A 343 -47.52 -19.68 38.87
C ALA A 343 -46.12 -19.57 38.24
N GLU A 344 -45.85 -18.51 37.46
CA GLU A 344 -44.55 -18.28 36.82
C GLU A 344 -43.50 -17.70 37.79
N VAL A 345 -43.92 -17.23 38.97
CA VAL A 345 -43.00 -16.75 40.01
C VAL A 345 -42.54 -17.95 40.83
N VAL A 346 -41.23 -18.17 40.90
CA VAL A 346 -40.63 -19.35 41.54
C VAL A 346 -39.73 -18.97 42.70
N ASN A 347 -39.47 -19.93 43.59
CA ASN A 347 -38.52 -19.73 44.69
C ASN A 347 -37.12 -19.43 44.15
N GLY A 348 -36.44 -18.45 44.75
CA GLY A 348 -35.14 -17.97 44.31
C GLY A 348 -35.19 -16.90 43.20
N SER A 349 -36.37 -16.63 42.62
CA SER A 349 -36.57 -15.51 41.69
C SER A 349 -36.55 -14.15 42.40
N TYR A 350 -36.55 -13.07 41.62
CA TYR A 350 -36.54 -11.70 42.12
C TYR A 350 -37.90 -11.02 41.92
N ALA A 351 -38.25 -10.18 42.88
CA ALA A 351 -39.39 -9.28 42.78
C ALA A 351 -38.98 -7.86 43.18
N VAL A 352 -39.44 -6.85 42.45
CA VAL A 352 -39.28 -5.44 42.82
C VAL A 352 -40.62 -4.88 43.21
N LEU A 353 -40.72 -4.34 44.42
CA LEU A 353 -41.88 -3.56 44.84
C LEU A 353 -41.61 -2.10 44.51
N ALA A 354 -42.62 -1.46 43.94
CA ALA A 354 -42.55 -0.09 43.45
C ALA A 354 -43.77 0.70 43.93
N LYS A 355 -43.56 1.91 44.42
CA LYS A 355 -44.63 2.88 44.72
C LYS A 355 -44.34 4.25 44.14
N GLY A 356 -45.39 5.06 43.99
CA GLY A 356 -45.30 6.42 43.43
C GLY A 356 -44.95 6.45 41.94
N GLY A 357 -44.35 7.54 41.48
CA GLY A 357 -43.97 7.77 40.08
C GLY A 357 -42.64 7.11 39.70
N PHE A 358 -42.52 5.79 39.89
CA PHE A 358 -41.25 5.05 39.80
C PHE A 358 -40.60 4.97 38.40
N ASN A 359 -41.37 5.11 37.31
CA ASN A 359 -40.84 5.16 35.94
C ASN A 359 -40.64 6.60 35.47
N TYR A 360 -39.68 7.29 36.08
CA TYR A 360 -39.37 8.69 35.80
C TYR A 360 -38.19 8.83 34.82
N ALA A 361 -38.22 9.87 33.99
CA ALA A 361 -37.23 10.07 32.93
C ALA A 361 -35.88 10.62 33.41
N ALA A 362 -35.86 11.39 34.50
CA ALA A 362 -34.66 12.02 35.06
C ALA A 362 -34.75 12.20 36.58
N GLU A 363 -33.61 12.27 37.26
CA GLU A 363 -33.50 12.49 38.70
C GLU A 363 -33.74 13.97 39.08
N PRO A 364 -34.21 14.28 40.31
CA PRO A 364 -34.56 13.35 41.38
C PRO A 364 -35.90 12.64 41.13
N ALA A 365 -36.11 11.50 41.79
CA ALA A 365 -37.39 10.78 41.74
C ALA A 365 -38.56 11.67 42.21
N PRO A 366 -39.78 11.53 41.65
CA PRO A 366 -40.96 12.24 42.14
C PRO A 366 -41.21 11.93 43.61
N ALA A 367 -41.70 12.91 44.39
CA ALA A 367 -41.99 12.74 45.81
C ALA A 367 -42.89 11.52 46.07
N GLY A 368 -42.54 10.72 47.07
CA GLY A 368 -43.25 9.48 47.41
C GLY A 368 -42.91 8.26 46.53
N SER A 369 -41.99 8.40 45.57
CA SER A 369 -41.51 7.27 44.76
C SER A 369 -40.49 6.43 45.53
N TYR A 370 -40.65 5.11 45.51
CA TYR A 370 -39.70 4.19 46.11
C TYR A 370 -39.69 2.87 45.35
N LEU A 371 -38.50 2.27 45.26
CA LEU A 371 -38.25 0.99 44.61
C LEU A 371 -37.41 0.15 45.56
N GLU A 372 -37.77 -1.11 45.73
CA GLU A 372 -36.99 -2.04 46.55
C GLU A 372 -36.97 -3.44 45.94
N LEU A 373 -35.78 -4.03 45.89
CA LEU A 373 -35.55 -5.36 45.34
C LEU A 373 -35.64 -6.40 46.47
N TYR A 374 -36.36 -7.47 46.20
CA TYR A 374 -36.52 -8.61 47.09
C TYR A 374 -36.19 -9.92 46.38
N LYS A 375 -35.61 -10.84 47.14
CA LYS A 375 -35.53 -12.26 46.77
C LYS A 375 -36.79 -12.98 47.22
N VAL A 376 -37.40 -13.76 46.34
CA VAL A 376 -38.58 -14.58 46.66
C VAL A 376 -38.11 -15.88 47.30
N LEU A 377 -38.41 -16.09 48.58
CA LEU A 377 -38.04 -17.30 49.30
C LEU A 377 -39.09 -18.41 49.16
N ASN A 378 -40.36 -18.03 49.11
CA ASN A 378 -41.48 -18.96 48.98
C ASN A 378 -42.64 -18.34 48.21
N VAL A 379 -43.34 -19.15 47.43
CA VAL A 379 -44.60 -18.81 46.76
C VAL A 379 -45.68 -19.79 47.21
N ALA A 380 -46.78 -19.28 47.75
CA ALA A 380 -47.92 -20.07 48.19
C ALA A 380 -49.20 -19.57 47.53
N GLU A 381 -50.06 -20.50 47.11
CA GLU A 381 -51.42 -20.16 46.68
C GLU A 381 -52.36 -20.17 47.89
N VAL A 382 -53.02 -19.04 48.15
CA VAL A 382 -53.97 -18.92 49.26
C VAL A 382 -55.26 -18.26 48.78
N SER A 383 -56.37 -18.58 49.44
CA SER A 383 -57.64 -17.86 49.23
C SER A 383 -57.71 -16.70 50.21
N ARG A 384 -58.02 -15.50 49.72
CA ARG A 384 -58.16 -14.29 50.54
C ARG A 384 -59.55 -13.70 50.33
N ALA A 385 -60.17 -13.24 51.41
CA ALA A 385 -61.53 -12.68 51.43
C ALA A 385 -61.59 -11.48 52.37
N GLU A 386 -60.87 -10.42 52.01
CA GLU A 386 -60.74 -9.17 52.77
C GLU A 386 -61.08 -7.97 51.87
N PHE A 387 -61.40 -6.83 52.48
CA PHE A 387 -61.63 -5.54 51.81
C PHE A 387 -62.79 -5.52 50.81
N GLY A 388 -63.82 -6.34 51.05
CA GLY A 388 -64.97 -6.48 50.15
C GLY A 388 -64.66 -7.20 48.85
N LEU A 389 -63.50 -7.86 48.77
CA LEU A 389 -63.06 -8.69 47.64
C LEU A 389 -62.91 -10.15 48.11
N SER A 390 -63.00 -11.08 47.17
CA SER A 390 -62.61 -12.47 47.40
C SER A 390 -61.93 -13.05 46.16
N GLY A 391 -60.85 -13.80 46.35
CA GLY A 391 -60.15 -14.46 45.26
C GLY A 391 -58.99 -15.32 45.72
N LYS A 392 -58.42 -16.07 44.77
CA LYS A 392 -57.14 -16.77 44.96
C LYS A 392 -55.99 -15.81 44.67
N VAL A 393 -54.97 -15.83 45.51
CA VAL A 393 -53.79 -14.98 45.41
C VAL A 393 -52.53 -15.83 45.50
N SER A 394 -51.46 -15.36 44.85
CA SER A 394 -50.11 -15.85 45.13
C SER A 394 -49.45 -15.00 46.22
N ARG A 395 -49.22 -15.60 47.38
CA ARG A 395 -48.48 -15.01 48.49
C ARG A 395 -46.99 -15.29 48.31
N LEU A 396 -46.21 -14.22 48.20
CA LEU A 396 -44.76 -14.28 48.11
C LEU A 396 -44.15 -13.97 49.49
N LEU A 397 -43.29 -14.85 50.00
CA LEU A 397 -42.37 -14.51 51.10
C LEU A 397 -41.12 -13.86 50.50
N LEU A 398 -40.85 -12.63 50.92
CA LEU A 398 -39.80 -11.77 50.41
C LEU A 398 -38.68 -11.58 51.42
N GLN A 399 -37.45 -11.58 50.93
CA GLN A 399 -36.24 -11.21 51.67
C GLN A 399 -35.57 -9.98 51.04
N GLY A 400 -35.37 -8.93 51.83
CA GLY A 400 -34.78 -7.65 51.41
C GLY A 400 -35.00 -6.56 52.47
N ALA A 401 -34.60 -5.32 52.18
CA ALA A 401 -34.68 -4.20 53.11
C ALA A 401 -36.04 -3.47 53.06
N ASN A 402 -36.27 -2.56 54.02
CA ASN A 402 -37.28 -1.49 53.99
C ASN A 402 -38.75 -1.88 53.73
N TYR A 403 -39.11 -3.15 53.82
CA TYR A 403 -40.48 -3.62 53.55
C TYR A 403 -41.51 -2.99 54.49
N PHE A 404 -41.22 -3.01 55.80
CA PHE A 404 -42.11 -2.51 56.84
C PHE A 404 -42.38 -1.00 56.65
N ASP A 405 -41.32 -0.21 56.54
CA ASP A 405 -41.42 1.26 56.47
C ASP A 405 -41.98 1.77 55.15
N GLN A 406 -41.73 1.06 54.04
CA GLN A 406 -42.03 1.57 52.71
C GLN A 406 -43.27 0.96 52.09
N PHE A 407 -43.61 -0.30 52.38
CA PHE A 407 -44.60 -1.03 51.61
C PHE A 407 -45.74 -1.62 52.40
N GLN A 408 -45.55 -2.05 53.66
CA GLN A 408 -46.53 -2.88 54.39
C GLN A 408 -47.98 -2.39 54.28
N ASP A 409 -48.20 -1.09 54.45
CA ASP A 409 -49.54 -0.47 54.48
C ASP A 409 -49.87 0.28 53.17
N GLN A 410 -49.12 0.03 52.08
CA GLN A 410 -49.24 0.74 50.80
C GLN A 410 -49.96 -0.07 49.72
N VAL A 411 -51.10 -0.69 50.04
CA VAL A 411 -51.83 -1.61 49.15
C VAL A 411 -52.19 -0.98 47.79
N ARG A 412 -52.79 0.21 47.78
CA ARG A 412 -53.15 0.92 46.53
C ARG A 412 -51.95 1.52 45.81
N GLY A 413 -50.90 1.87 46.55
CA GLY A 413 -49.71 2.53 46.01
C GLY A 413 -48.68 1.58 45.43
N SER A 414 -48.80 0.27 45.71
CA SER A 414 -47.78 -0.72 45.41
C SER A 414 -48.05 -1.49 44.11
N THR A 415 -47.02 -1.56 43.29
CA THR A 415 -46.91 -2.42 42.12
C THR A 415 -45.79 -3.42 42.35
N VAL A 416 -46.00 -4.68 42.00
CA VAL A 416 -44.98 -5.73 42.07
C VAL A 416 -44.54 -6.10 40.65
N PHE A 417 -43.25 -6.01 40.40
CA PHE A 417 -42.61 -6.57 39.22
C PHE A 417 -41.97 -7.91 39.59
N ALA A 418 -42.37 -8.99 38.95
CA ALA A 418 -41.92 -10.35 39.27
C ALA A 418 -41.71 -11.17 37.99
N GLN A 419 -41.54 -12.49 38.13
CA GLN A 419 -41.21 -13.40 37.03
C GLN A 419 -39.88 -13.00 36.39
N SER A 420 -38.81 -13.05 37.18
CA SER A 420 -37.45 -12.72 36.74
C SER A 420 -36.88 -13.81 35.84
N GLU A 421 -36.64 -13.48 34.57
CA GLU A 421 -36.01 -14.34 33.57
C GLU A 421 -34.61 -13.79 33.26
N ALA A 422 -33.58 -14.63 33.33
CA ALA A 422 -32.20 -14.21 33.11
C ALA A 422 -31.93 -13.91 31.62
N LEU A 423 -31.21 -12.82 31.37
CA LEU A 423 -30.72 -12.43 30.05
C LEU A 423 -29.19 -12.50 30.01
N GLN A 424 -28.64 -13.06 28.95
CA GLN A 424 -27.20 -13.11 28.75
C GLN A 424 -26.72 -11.82 28.07
N LEU A 425 -25.81 -11.09 28.70
CA LEU A 425 -25.17 -9.92 28.09
C LEU A 425 -24.36 -10.32 26.85
N ALA A 426 -24.43 -9.49 25.81
CA ALA A 426 -23.65 -9.62 24.58
C ALA A 426 -22.54 -8.56 24.50
N PRO A 427 -21.42 -8.84 23.80
CA PRO A 427 -20.36 -7.86 23.56
C PRO A 427 -20.86 -6.62 22.82
N TYR A 428 -20.34 -5.45 23.19
CA TYR A 428 -20.57 -4.17 22.53
C TYR A 428 -19.83 -4.14 21.19
N PRO A 429 -20.41 -3.53 20.13
CA PRO A 429 -19.67 -3.29 18.89
C PRO A 429 -18.50 -2.33 19.13
N VAL A 430 -17.38 -2.58 18.44
CA VAL A 430 -16.30 -1.61 18.29
C VAL A 430 -16.29 -1.17 16.84
N ASP A 431 -16.78 0.04 16.58
CA ASP A 431 -16.93 0.63 15.24
C ASP A 431 -15.89 1.72 14.93
N THR A 432 -15.05 2.05 15.90
CA THR A 432 -14.00 3.06 15.75
C THR A 432 -13.01 2.68 14.64
N ALA A 433 -12.83 3.61 13.70
CA ALA A 433 -11.92 3.44 12.58
C ALA A 433 -10.48 3.23 13.05
N VAL A 434 -9.75 2.35 12.36
CA VAL A 434 -8.34 2.08 12.66
C VAL A 434 -7.49 3.19 12.05
N SER A 435 -6.70 3.88 12.86
CA SER A 435 -5.87 5.01 12.42
C SER A 435 -4.63 5.19 13.31
N GLY A 436 -3.67 5.99 12.85
CA GLY A 436 -2.44 6.26 13.61
C GLY A 436 -1.47 5.08 13.63
N ALA A 437 -0.66 4.98 14.69
CA ALA A 437 0.42 4.00 14.82
C ALA A 437 0.07 2.75 15.62
N ARG A 438 -1.14 2.67 16.23
CA ARG A 438 -1.58 1.53 17.04
C ARG A 438 -2.71 0.81 16.32
N ILE A 439 -2.48 -0.43 15.90
CA ILE A 439 -3.45 -1.24 15.16
C ILE A 439 -3.95 -2.37 16.07
N PRO A 440 -5.21 -2.35 16.50
CA PRO A 440 -5.78 -3.44 17.28
C PRO A 440 -5.95 -4.69 16.42
N VAL A 441 -5.51 -5.84 16.91
CA VAL A 441 -5.67 -7.14 16.24
C VAL A 441 -6.10 -8.25 17.20
N GLN A 442 -6.91 -9.17 16.70
CA GLN A 442 -7.31 -10.40 17.37
C GLN A 442 -6.26 -11.49 17.09
N ALA A 443 -5.07 -11.28 17.63
CA ALA A 443 -3.98 -12.25 17.66
C ALA A 443 -3.17 -12.07 18.95
N ALA A 444 -2.54 -13.14 19.42
CA ALA A 444 -1.62 -13.09 20.56
C ALA A 444 -0.35 -12.30 20.20
N ALA A 445 0.19 -11.53 21.15
CA ALA A 445 1.45 -10.79 20.96
C ALA A 445 2.70 -11.69 20.87
N ASN A 446 2.60 -12.95 21.28
CA ASN A 446 3.73 -13.88 21.33
C ASN A 446 4.36 -14.09 19.94
N GLY A 447 5.68 -13.88 19.83
CA GLY A 447 6.47 -14.08 18.60
C GLY A 447 6.47 -12.89 17.62
N LEU A 448 5.64 -11.88 17.86
CA LEU A 448 5.62 -10.64 17.07
C LEU A 448 6.73 -9.68 17.54
N LEU A 449 7.95 -9.94 17.08
CA LEU A 449 9.14 -9.18 17.45
C LEU A 449 9.28 -7.84 16.69
N PRO A 450 9.84 -6.79 17.33
CA PRO A 450 10.20 -5.54 16.67
C PRO A 450 11.04 -5.77 15.40
N GLY A 451 10.82 -4.93 14.38
CA GLY A 451 11.47 -5.01 13.07
C GLY A 451 10.78 -5.94 12.07
N ARG A 452 9.78 -6.74 12.49
CA ARG A 452 9.01 -7.61 11.59
C ARG A 452 8.27 -6.77 10.53
N ARG A 453 8.36 -7.18 9.26
CA ARG A 453 7.58 -6.60 8.16
C ARG A 453 6.11 -7.02 8.29
N LEU A 454 5.22 -6.06 8.07
CA LEU A 454 3.78 -6.26 8.01
C LEU A 454 3.24 -5.67 6.71
N LEU A 455 2.19 -6.29 6.18
CA LEU A 455 1.34 -5.66 5.18
C LEU A 455 -0.04 -5.45 5.79
N LEU A 456 -0.60 -4.26 5.59
CA LEU A 456 -1.96 -3.95 6.02
C LEU A 456 -2.79 -3.56 4.82
N ARG A 457 -3.95 -4.20 4.65
CA ARG A 457 -4.98 -3.78 3.68
C ARG A 457 -6.22 -3.29 4.41
N GLY A 458 -6.89 -2.29 3.85
CA GLY A 458 -8.18 -1.81 4.34
C GLY A 458 -8.85 -0.84 3.36
N GLN A 459 -10.11 -0.50 3.63
CA GLN A 459 -10.86 0.54 2.93
C GLN A 459 -10.73 1.85 3.69
N ARG A 460 -10.35 2.92 3.00
CA ARG A 460 -10.24 4.25 3.58
C ARG A 460 -11.61 4.82 3.92
N VAL A 461 -11.73 5.46 5.08
CA VAL A 461 -13.01 6.03 5.54
C VAL A 461 -13.47 7.18 4.63
N SER A 462 -12.53 7.98 4.10
CA SER A 462 -12.85 9.21 3.34
C SER A 462 -13.49 8.98 1.97
N ASP A 463 -13.09 7.94 1.24
CA ASP A 463 -13.50 7.70 -0.15
C ASP A 463 -13.87 6.23 -0.44
N GLY A 464 -13.71 5.32 0.53
CA GLY A 464 -13.95 3.89 0.35
C GLY A 464 -12.89 3.16 -0.48
N ALA A 465 -11.82 3.83 -0.89
CA ALA A 465 -10.78 3.21 -1.71
C ALA A 465 -10.05 2.11 -0.94
N SER A 466 -9.84 0.96 -1.60
CA SER A 466 -8.99 -0.11 -1.07
C SER A 466 -7.53 0.31 -1.16
N VAL A 467 -6.84 0.28 -0.02
CA VAL A 467 -5.42 0.64 0.10
C VAL A 467 -4.65 -0.49 0.76
N CYS A 468 -3.38 -0.61 0.42
CA CYS A 468 -2.44 -1.51 1.07
C CYS A 468 -1.20 -0.72 1.49
N TYR A 469 -0.75 -0.92 2.73
CA TYR A 469 0.39 -0.23 3.32
C TYR A 469 1.45 -1.26 3.77
N PRO A 470 2.70 -1.13 3.31
CA PRO A 470 3.83 -1.80 3.94
C PRO A 470 4.18 -1.09 5.25
N LEU A 471 4.34 -1.87 6.32
CA LEU A 471 4.59 -1.37 7.67
C LEU A 471 5.70 -2.19 8.32
N THR A 472 6.37 -1.59 9.30
CA THR A 472 7.32 -2.28 10.18
C THR A 472 6.75 -2.29 11.59
N LEU A 473 6.73 -3.46 12.23
CA LEU A 473 6.33 -3.60 13.63
C LEU A 473 7.40 -2.96 14.53
N VAL A 474 6.99 -1.99 15.34
CA VAL A 474 7.83 -1.38 16.38
C VAL A 474 7.73 -2.18 17.68
N ALA A 475 6.51 -2.55 18.08
CA ALA A 475 6.24 -3.37 19.26
C ALA A 475 4.83 -3.99 19.19
N ALA A 476 4.60 -5.10 19.89
CA ALA A 476 3.28 -5.69 20.09
C ALA A 476 2.89 -5.60 21.57
N HIS A 477 1.79 -4.90 21.86
CA HIS A 477 1.29 -4.66 23.22
C HIS A 477 0.14 -5.62 23.52
N ALA A 478 0.35 -6.59 24.41
CA ALA A 478 -0.69 -7.55 24.76
C ALA A 478 -1.86 -6.86 25.47
N VAL A 479 -3.09 -7.11 25.00
CA VAL A 479 -4.33 -6.74 25.69
C VAL A 479 -4.80 -7.91 26.56
N ASP A 480 -4.76 -9.12 25.99
CA ASP A 480 -4.98 -10.38 26.69
C ASP A 480 -4.25 -11.53 25.95
N THR A 481 -4.60 -12.79 26.22
CA THR A 481 -3.96 -13.96 25.61
C THR A 481 -4.27 -14.15 24.12
N GLN A 482 -5.29 -13.46 23.58
CA GLN A 482 -5.78 -13.60 22.20
C GLN A 482 -5.84 -12.27 21.44
N ARG A 483 -5.63 -11.12 22.11
CA ARG A 483 -5.67 -9.79 21.52
C ARG A 483 -4.40 -8.99 21.84
N CYS A 484 -3.96 -8.19 20.88
CA CYS A 484 -2.88 -7.23 21.08
C CYS A 484 -3.05 -5.99 20.21
N GLU A 485 -2.33 -4.93 20.55
CA GLU A 485 -2.17 -3.74 19.72
C GLU A 485 -0.78 -3.74 19.07
N LEU A 486 -0.74 -3.68 17.75
CA LEU A 486 0.49 -3.57 16.98
C LEU A 486 0.88 -2.10 16.88
N GLU A 487 2.02 -1.73 17.44
CA GLU A 487 2.66 -0.44 17.19
C GLU A 487 3.46 -0.50 15.90
N VAL A 488 3.17 0.36 14.93
CA VAL A 488 3.75 0.32 13.58
C VAL A 488 4.41 1.61 13.16
N SER A 489 5.38 1.49 12.26
CA SER A 489 6.01 2.60 11.56
C SER A 489 6.07 2.34 10.05
N PRO A 490 5.72 3.33 9.19
CA PRO A 490 5.12 4.62 9.57
C PRO A 490 3.70 4.45 10.15
N ALA A 491 3.20 5.49 10.82
CA ALA A 491 1.79 5.54 11.22
C ALA A 491 0.87 5.52 9.98
N LEU A 492 -0.34 5.00 10.12
CA LEU A 492 -1.31 4.95 9.03
C LEU A 492 -1.62 6.36 8.51
N PRO A 493 -1.46 6.62 7.19
CA PRO A 493 -1.63 7.95 6.63
C PRO A 493 -3.10 8.38 6.54
N ALA A 494 -4.04 7.44 6.67
CA ALA A 494 -5.48 7.70 6.67
C ALA A 494 -6.21 6.69 7.56
N ALA A 495 -7.39 7.08 8.07
CA ALA A 495 -8.25 6.19 8.84
C ALA A 495 -8.91 5.14 7.94
N LEU A 496 -8.99 3.90 8.43
CA LEU A 496 -9.53 2.74 7.71
C LEU A 496 -10.76 2.16 8.41
N ARG A 497 -11.74 1.69 7.63
CA ARG A 497 -12.93 1.00 8.13
C ARG A 497 -12.51 -0.29 8.82
N ARG A 498 -12.84 -0.44 10.10
CA ARG A 498 -12.28 -1.47 10.98
C ARG A 498 -12.51 -2.89 10.45
N GLU A 499 -13.72 -3.17 9.99
CA GLU A 499 -14.16 -4.45 9.43
C GLU A 499 -13.43 -4.85 8.14
N SER A 500 -12.89 -3.86 7.42
CA SER A 500 -12.14 -4.09 6.18
C SER A 500 -10.65 -4.37 6.41
N VAL A 501 -10.14 -4.11 7.62
CA VAL A 501 -8.70 -4.20 7.92
C VAL A 501 -8.24 -5.65 8.03
N VAL A 502 -7.16 -5.96 7.32
CA VAL A 502 -6.42 -7.23 7.40
C VAL A 502 -4.94 -6.91 7.52
N VAL A 503 -4.27 -7.56 8.47
CA VAL A 503 -2.83 -7.44 8.71
C VAL A 503 -2.16 -8.78 8.51
N TRP A 504 -1.21 -8.86 7.58
CA TRP A 504 -0.35 -10.02 7.36
C TRP A 504 0.96 -9.84 8.15
N GLY A 505 1.31 -10.84 8.96
CA GLY A 505 2.58 -10.88 9.69
C GLY A 505 3.61 -11.87 9.11
N ASN A 506 3.19 -12.74 8.21
CA ASN A 506 4.06 -13.66 7.47
C ASN A 506 4.51 -13.01 6.15
N VAL A 507 5.34 -11.96 6.25
CA VAL A 507 5.74 -11.15 5.10
C VAL A 507 7.25 -11.26 4.88
N ALA A 508 7.66 -11.51 3.63
CA ALA A 508 9.06 -11.47 3.24
C ALA A 508 9.26 -10.72 1.93
N LEU A 509 10.42 -10.08 1.78
CA LEU A 509 10.83 -9.43 0.54
C LEU A 509 11.17 -10.48 -0.53
N ALA A 510 10.69 -10.24 -1.75
CA ALA A 510 11.03 -11.03 -2.92
C ALA A 510 11.49 -10.13 -4.06
N SER A 511 12.38 -10.67 -4.89
CA SER A 511 12.90 -10.01 -6.08
C SER A 511 12.73 -10.91 -7.29
N HIS A 512 12.53 -10.28 -8.45
CA HIS A 512 12.50 -10.95 -9.74
C HIS A 512 13.83 -11.68 -10.01
N GLY A 513 13.75 -12.78 -10.74
CA GLY A 513 14.89 -13.59 -11.11
C GLY A 513 15.06 -14.85 -10.25
N GLU A 514 15.99 -15.68 -10.71
CA GLU A 514 16.24 -17.03 -10.21
C GLU A 514 17.71 -17.19 -9.80
N SER A 515 17.96 -17.80 -8.65
CA SER A 515 19.30 -18.14 -8.19
C SER A 515 19.87 -19.35 -8.93
N VAL A 516 21.11 -19.23 -9.36
CA VAL A 516 21.89 -20.27 -10.05
C VAL A 516 23.24 -20.44 -9.37
N ALA A 517 23.70 -21.68 -9.26
CA ALA A 517 25.05 -22.02 -8.89
C ALA A 517 25.79 -22.54 -10.12
N GLU A 518 26.93 -21.93 -10.43
CA GLU A 518 27.73 -22.23 -11.62
C GLU A 518 29.19 -22.50 -11.24
N LEU A 519 29.77 -23.53 -11.85
CA LEU A 519 31.22 -23.74 -11.85
C LEU A 519 31.85 -22.96 -13.02
N LEU A 520 32.67 -21.96 -12.70
CA LEU A 520 33.29 -21.11 -13.71
C LEU A 520 34.55 -21.74 -14.31
N GLY A 521 35.35 -22.42 -13.49
CA GLY A 521 36.54 -23.13 -13.97
C GLY A 521 37.66 -23.26 -12.94
N SER A 522 38.89 -23.33 -13.45
CA SER A 522 40.14 -23.63 -12.74
C SER A 522 41.07 -22.42 -12.78
N GLY A 523 41.45 -21.89 -11.62
CA GLY A 523 42.43 -20.81 -11.50
C GLY A 523 43.87 -21.30 -11.76
N GLN A 524 44.71 -20.42 -12.27
CA GLN A 524 46.15 -20.67 -12.50
C GLN A 524 47.01 -19.53 -11.91
N GLY A 525 47.69 -19.74 -10.79
CA GLY A 525 48.41 -18.65 -10.09
C GLY A 525 49.56 -18.00 -10.86
N ALA A 526 50.04 -18.63 -11.94
CA ALA A 526 51.02 -18.04 -12.84
C ALA A 526 50.44 -16.95 -13.77
N GLN A 527 49.14 -17.02 -14.07
CA GLN A 527 48.48 -16.10 -15.01
C GLN A 527 47.93 -14.86 -14.30
N ARG A 528 48.19 -13.70 -14.89
CA ARG A 528 47.69 -12.39 -14.43
C ARG A 528 46.34 -12.10 -15.10
N PHE A 529 45.48 -11.31 -14.45
CA PHE A 529 44.23 -10.81 -15.04
C PHE A 529 43.35 -11.91 -15.66
N GLN A 530 43.28 -13.06 -15.00
CA GLN A 530 42.42 -14.14 -15.44
C GLN A 530 40.96 -13.69 -15.41
N ARG A 531 40.20 -14.10 -16.43
CA ARG A 531 38.78 -13.76 -16.56
C ARG A 531 37.95 -15.01 -16.79
N PHE A 532 36.75 -15.05 -16.20
CA PHE A 532 35.81 -16.16 -16.34
C PHE A 532 34.41 -15.66 -16.71
N GLU A 533 33.80 -16.26 -17.73
CA GLU A 533 32.46 -15.91 -18.22
C GLU A 533 31.37 -16.37 -17.26
N LEU A 534 30.39 -15.51 -17.00
CA LEU A 534 29.14 -15.89 -16.35
C LEU A 534 28.15 -16.37 -17.43
N LYS A 535 27.89 -17.68 -17.51
CA LYS A 535 27.15 -18.26 -18.65
C LYS A 535 25.64 -18.06 -18.56
N GLN A 536 25.09 -17.85 -17.36
CA GLN A 536 23.66 -17.60 -17.18
C GLN A 536 23.37 -16.09 -17.27
N ALA A 537 23.03 -15.63 -18.46
CA ALA A 537 22.60 -14.25 -18.67
C ALA A 537 21.07 -14.12 -18.56
N PRO A 538 20.53 -12.93 -18.25
CA PRO A 538 21.25 -11.74 -17.79
C PRO A 538 21.49 -11.74 -16.26
N LEU A 539 22.64 -11.24 -15.81
CA LEU A 539 22.99 -11.11 -14.37
C LEU A 539 22.09 -10.09 -13.67
N CYS A 540 21.40 -10.52 -12.62
CA CYS A 540 20.48 -9.71 -11.83
C CYS A 540 21.21 -8.62 -11.03
N TYR A 541 20.64 -7.40 -11.05
CA TYR A 541 21.02 -6.29 -10.19
C TYR A 541 19.83 -5.86 -9.34
N ARG A 542 20.09 -5.47 -8.09
CA ARG A 542 19.09 -4.93 -7.16
C ARG A 542 19.48 -3.53 -6.75
N ALA A 543 18.50 -2.72 -6.34
CA ALA A 543 18.77 -1.38 -5.82
C ALA A 543 19.74 -1.45 -4.63
N ALA A 544 20.68 -0.50 -4.57
CA ALA A 544 21.72 -0.43 -3.54
C ALA A 544 22.08 1.04 -3.24
N ASP A 545 22.61 1.31 -2.05
CA ASP A 545 22.94 2.65 -1.54
C ASP A 545 24.30 3.20 -2.02
N GLN A 546 24.82 2.67 -3.13
CA GLN A 546 26.07 3.09 -3.76
C GLN A 546 25.83 4.08 -4.92
N GLU A 547 26.88 4.68 -5.46
CA GLU A 547 26.80 5.75 -6.48
C GLU A 547 26.00 5.37 -7.73
N LEU A 548 26.18 4.16 -8.26
CA LEU A 548 25.40 3.65 -9.40
C LEU A 548 23.95 3.29 -9.04
N GLY A 549 23.63 3.17 -7.75
CA GLY A 549 22.32 2.81 -7.23
C GLY A 549 21.92 1.35 -7.34
N VAL A 550 22.84 0.48 -7.75
CA VAL A 550 22.59 -0.95 -7.99
C VAL A 550 23.77 -1.82 -7.58
N ALA A 551 23.50 -3.01 -7.03
CA ALA A 551 24.51 -4.01 -6.74
C ALA A 551 24.22 -5.32 -7.48
N ALA A 552 25.27 -5.95 -8.01
CA ALA A 552 25.13 -7.26 -8.63
C ALA A 552 24.78 -8.32 -7.56
N GLN A 553 23.88 -9.22 -7.89
CA GLN A 553 23.57 -10.36 -7.02
C GLN A 553 24.47 -11.53 -7.38
N LEU A 554 25.77 -11.40 -7.05
CA LEU A 554 26.82 -12.37 -7.33
C LEU A 554 27.71 -12.58 -6.11
N SER A 555 27.93 -13.84 -5.77
CA SER A 555 28.95 -14.28 -4.84
C SER A 555 29.93 -15.19 -5.57
N LEU A 556 31.23 -14.88 -5.50
CA LEU A 556 32.30 -15.70 -6.06
C LEU A 556 33.08 -16.35 -4.93
N GLN A 557 33.26 -17.65 -5.04
CA GLN A 557 34.07 -18.45 -4.13
C GLN A 557 35.21 -19.09 -4.90
N VAL A 558 36.43 -18.95 -4.40
CA VAL A 558 37.62 -19.63 -4.93
C VAL A 558 38.22 -20.52 -3.84
N GLY A 559 38.07 -21.83 -3.99
CA GLY A 559 38.35 -22.78 -2.91
C GLY A 559 37.42 -22.54 -1.73
N GLU A 560 37.97 -22.18 -0.57
CA GLU A 560 37.20 -21.87 0.64
C GLU A 560 36.98 -20.36 0.85
N LEU A 561 37.58 -19.52 0.00
CA LEU A 561 37.58 -18.06 0.18
C LEU A 561 36.51 -17.39 -0.68
N ILE A 562 35.76 -16.48 -0.08
CA ILE A 562 34.84 -15.59 -0.80
C ILE A 562 35.62 -14.39 -1.33
N TRP A 563 35.47 -14.10 -2.62
CA TRP A 563 36.06 -12.94 -3.27
C TRP A 563 35.04 -11.81 -3.33
N GLN A 564 35.49 -10.57 -3.13
CA GLN A 564 34.63 -9.39 -3.06
C GLN A 564 34.62 -8.63 -4.39
N GLU A 565 33.44 -8.20 -4.84
CA GLU A 565 33.33 -7.36 -6.02
C GLU A 565 33.86 -5.95 -5.72
N ARG A 566 34.61 -5.37 -6.66
CA ARG A 566 35.01 -3.97 -6.69
C ARG A 566 34.70 -3.37 -8.07
N PRO A 567 34.36 -2.06 -8.15
CA PRO A 567 34.18 -1.39 -9.44
C PRO A 567 35.44 -1.42 -10.31
N SER A 568 36.62 -1.34 -9.66
CA SER A 568 37.92 -1.42 -10.30
C SER A 568 38.91 -2.14 -9.36
N LEU A 569 39.92 -2.75 -9.96
CA LEU A 569 41.04 -3.37 -9.23
C LEU A 569 42.13 -2.33 -8.85
N PHE A 570 42.05 -1.10 -9.37
CA PHE A 570 43.10 -0.09 -9.23
C PHE A 570 43.50 0.21 -7.78
N ASP A 571 42.54 0.34 -6.88
CA ASP A 571 42.80 0.63 -5.45
C ASP A 571 43.02 -0.63 -4.60
N ALA A 572 43.01 -1.83 -5.20
CA ALA A 572 43.13 -3.08 -4.47
C ALA A 572 44.58 -3.46 -4.19
N GLY A 573 44.86 -3.88 -2.96
CA GLY A 573 46.18 -4.39 -2.59
C GLY A 573 46.51 -5.75 -3.22
N PRO A 574 47.79 -6.14 -3.28
CA PRO A 574 48.26 -7.36 -3.95
C PRO A 574 47.77 -8.68 -3.32
N LYS A 575 47.20 -8.62 -2.12
CA LYS A 575 46.65 -9.76 -1.37
C LYS A 575 45.14 -9.72 -1.22
N ASP A 576 44.49 -8.70 -1.77
CA ASP A 576 43.06 -8.52 -1.63
C ASP A 576 42.34 -9.51 -2.54
N HIS A 577 41.49 -10.36 -1.96
CA HIS A 577 40.66 -11.31 -2.70
C HIS A 577 39.48 -10.58 -3.35
N VAL A 578 39.76 -9.85 -4.43
CA VAL A 578 38.80 -9.01 -5.14
C VAL A 578 38.72 -9.35 -6.61
N TYR A 579 37.55 -9.09 -7.20
CA TYR A 579 37.31 -9.18 -8.63
C TYR A 579 36.52 -7.96 -9.09
N CYS A 580 36.56 -7.64 -10.38
CA CYS A 580 35.65 -6.68 -10.98
C CYS A 580 34.84 -7.33 -12.10
N LEU A 581 33.63 -6.81 -12.34
CA LEU A 581 32.79 -7.24 -13.45
C LEU A 581 33.13 -6.46 -14.71
N THR A 582 33.35 -7.18 -15.81
CA THR A 582 33.61 -6.60 -17.13
C THR A 582 32.60 -7.14 -18.14
N VAL A 583 32.37 -6.37 -19.19
CA VAL A 583 31.48 -6.75 -20.30
C VAL A 583 32.30 -6.71 -21.59
N ASP A 584 32.11 -7.70 -22.46
CA ASP A 584 32.75 -7.76 -23.77
C ASP A 584 31.87 -7.17 -24.90
N GLU A 585 32.41 -7.27 -26.12
CA GLU A 585 31.78 -6.78 -27.35
C GLU A 585 30.43 -7.43 -27.67
N GLN A 586 30.20 -8.65 -27.19
CA GLN A 586 28.96 -9.39 -27.38
C GLN A 586 27.97 -9.21 -26.21
N GLY A 587 28.29 -8.34 -25.24
CA GLY A 587 27.49 -8.11 -24.04
C GLY A 587 27.60 -9.22 -22.99
N LYS A 588 28.56 -10.14 -23.14
CA LYS A 588 28.82 -11.20 -22.17
C LYS A 588 29.56 -10.64 -20.96
N ARG A 589 29.28 -11.20 -19.80
CA ARG A 589 29.80 -10.73 -18.51
C ARG A 589 30.93 -11.64 -18.03
N TYR A 590 32.01 -11.02 -17.59
CA TYR A 590 33.20 -11.71 -17.07
C TYR A 590 33.56 -11.21 -15.67
N ALA A 591 33.95 -12.12 -14.80
CA ALA A 591 34.65 -11.80 -13.56
C ALA A 591 36.16 -11.72 -13.86
N LEU A 592 36.75 -10.55 -13.68
CA LEU A 592 38.17 -10.27 -13.87
C LEU A 592 38.89 -10.24 -12.52
N PHE A 593 39.96 -11.03 -12.40
CA PHE A 593 40.76 -11.18 -11.17
C PHE A 593 42.09 -10.41 -11.24
N GLY A 594 42.74 -10.24 -10.09
CA GLY A 594 43.96 -9.45 -9.95
C GLY A 594 45.21 -10.03 -10.62
N ASP A 595 46.25 -9.21 -10.70
CA ASP A 595 47.57 -9.53 -11.24
C ASP A 595 48.65 -9.74 -10.16
N GLY A 596 48.26 -9.70 -8.89
CA GLY A 596 49.17 -9.77 -7.74
C GLY A 596 49.83 -8.45 -7.37
N ILE A 597 49.44 -7.34 -8.03
CA ILE A 597 49.75 -5.96 -7.63
C ILE A 597 48.42 -5.27 -7.28
N HIS A 598 47.47 -5.31 -8.22
CA HIS A 598 46.11 -4.78 -8.14
C HIS A 598 45.14 -5.95 -7.91
N GLY A 599 44.99 -6.35 -6.65
CA GLY A 599 44.27 -7.55 -6.26
C GLY A 599 45.09 -8.84 -6.33
N ALA A 600 44.69 -9.84 -5.54
CA ALA A 600 45.33 -11.14 -5.49
C ALA A 600 45.19 -11.91 -6.80
N ARG A 601 46.22 -12.71 -7.13
CA ARG A 601 46.11 -13.73 -8.18
C ARG A 601 45.28 -14.90 -7.69
N LEU A 602 44.58 -15.55 -8.62
CA LEU A 602 43.88 -16.78 -8.31
C LEU A 602 44.86 -17.89 -7.90
N PRO A 603 44.59 -18.66 -6.84
CA PRO A 603 45.37 -19.86 -6.56
C PRO A 603 45.17 -20.90 -7.67
N SER A 604 46.25 -21.64 -7.98
CA SER A 604 46.16 -22.79 -8.88
C SER A 604 45.26 -23.87 -8.28
N GLY A 605 44.28 -24.35 -9.03
CA GLY A 605 43.38 -25.41 -8.57
C GLY A 605 42.52 -25.96 -9.69
N VAL A 606 41.85 -27.09 -9.45
CA VAL A 606 40.92 -27.71 -10.40
C VAL A 606 39.50 -27.37 -9.98
N ASN A 607 38.71 -26.77 -10.89
CA ASN A 607 37.31 -26.45 -10.66
C ASN A 607 37.08 -25.69 -9.33
N ASN A 608 38.04 -24.84 -8.98
CA ASN A 608 38.08 -24.16 -7.70
C ASN A 608 37.30 -22.85 -7.72
N ILE A 609 36.81 -22.37 -8.88
CA ILE A 609 36.09 -21.11 -9.00
C ILE A 609 34.60 -21.38 -9.19
N ARG A 610 33.80 -21.01 -8.19
CA ARG A 610 32.36 -21.19 -8.15
C ARG A 610 31.67 -19.84 -8.03
N ALA A 611 30.59 -19.67 -8.77
CA ALA A 611 29.73 -18.51 -8.72
C ALA A 611 28.34 -18.92 -8.26
N SER A 612 27.79 -18.17 -7.31
CA SER A 612 26.36 -18.23 -6.99
C SER A 612 25.78 -16.86 -7.27
N TYR A 613 24.85 -16.79 -8.22
CA TYR A 613 24.29 -15.51 -8.65
C TYR A 613 22.87 -15.65 -9.13
N ARG A 614 22.19 -14.53 -9.34
CA ARG A 614 20.82 -14.51 -9.83
C ARG A 614 20.78 -14.15 -11.31
N LYS A 615 19.94 -14.85 -12.07
CA LYS A 615 19.60 -14.52 -13.47
C LYS A 615 18.19 -13.95 -13.55
N GLY A 616 18.01 -12.95 -14.40
CA GLY A 616 16.72 -12.26 -14.57
C GLY A 616 16.77 -10.83 -14.02
N LEU A 617 16.25 -9.91 -14.83
CA LEU A 617 16.15 -8.48 -14.57
C LEU A 617 15.15 -7.88 -15.56
N GLY A 618 14.86 -6.59 -15.45
CA GLY A 618 14.09 -5.88 -16.47
C GLY A 618 12.70 -5.46 -16.02
N ALA A 619 12.06 -4.68 -16.89
CA ALA A 619 10.72 -4.15 -16.69
C ALA A 619 9.64 -5.25 -16.74
N ALA A 620 9.93 -6.40 -17.35
CA ALA A 620 9.05 -7.57 -17.36
C ALA A 620 8.71 -8.06 -15.93
N GLY A 621 9.60 -7.83 -14.96
CA GLY A 621 9.34 -8.16 -13.56
C GLY A 621 8.29 -7.26 -12.88
N ASN A 622 7.86 -6.14 -13.48
CA ASN A 622 6.88 -5.25 -12.88
C ASN A 622 5.45 -5.81 -13.00
N VAL A 623 5.13 -6.80 -12.16
CA VAL A 623 3.84 -7.48 -12.17
C VAL A 623 2.82 -6.81 -11.25
N ARG A 624 1.53 -6.88 -11.61
CA ARG A 624 0.42 -6.31 -10.84
C ARG A 624 0.30 -6.96 -9.45
N ALA A 625 -0.34 -6.27 -8.52
CA ALA A 625 -0.74 -6.85 -7.24
C ALA A 625 -1.61 -8.11 -7.46
N GLU A 626 -1.53 -9.07 -6.53
CA GLU A 626 -2.31 -10.30 -6.51
C GLU A 626 -2.09 -11.23 -7.74
N THR A 627 -0.89 -11.19 -8.35
CA THR A 627 -0.53 -12.05 -9.49
C THR A 627 0.50 -13.13 -9.15
N LEU A 628 1.36 -12.91 -8.15
CA LEU A 628 2.34 -13.86 -7.65
C LEU A 628 1.68 -14.84 -6.69
N THR A 629 1.01 -15.85 -7.23
CA THR A 629 0.20 -16.80 -6.47
C THR A 629 0.69 -18.25 -6.55
N GLN A 630 1.61 -18.56 -7.48
CA GLN A 630 2.04 -19.93 -7.72
C GLN A 630 3.36 -20.24 -6.99
N LEU A 631 3.30 -21.06 -5.94
CA LEU A 631 4.48 -21.61 -5.27
C LEU A 631 5.12 -22.72 -6.11
N LEU A 632 6.38 -22.55 -6.51
CA LEU A 632 7.14 -23.56 -7.26
C LEU A 632 7.72 -24.66 -6.35
N SER A 633 7.96 -24.34 -5.08
CA SER A 633 8.23 -25.32 -4.03
C SER A 633 7.32 -25.04 -2.83
N ARG A 634 6.84 -26.10 -2.18
CA ARG A 634 5.93 -26.03 -1.03
C ARG A 634 6.51 -26.80 0.15
N PRO A 635 7.27 -26.13 1.03
CA PRO A 635 7.63 -26.70 2.32
C PRO A 635 6.37 -27.13 3.10
N LEU A 636 6.49 -28.16 3.93
CA LEU A 636 5.37 -28.68 4.71
C LEU A 636 4.77 -27.59 5.62
N GLY A 637 3.45 -27.41 5.54
CA GLY A 637 2.71 -26.37 6.27
C GLY A 637 2.54 -25.04 5.53
N LEU A 638 3.21 -24.82 4.39
CA LEU A 638 2.97 -23.64 3.55
C LEU A 638 1.77 -23.89 2.60
N LYS A 639 0.72 -23.08 2.73
CA LYS A 639 -0.54 -23.23 1.98
C LYS A 639 -0.55 -22.43 0.69
N SER A 640 -0.28 -21.13 0.76
CA SER A 640 -0.37 -20.21 -0.38
C SER A 640 0.49 -18.97 -0.19
N VAL A 641 0.65 -18.21 -1.27
CA VAL A 641 1.35 -16.94 -1.30
C VAL A 641 0.55 -15.93 -2.13
N ALA A 642 0.71 -14.66 -1.82
CA ALA A 642 0.20 -13.55 -2.62
C ALA A 642 1.16 -12.36 -2.53
N ASN A 643 1.10 -11.45 -3.50
CA ASN A 643 1.72 -10.13 -3.43
C ASN A 643 0.62 -9.05 -3.31
N PRO A 644 0.21 -8.63 -2.09
CA PRO A 644 -0.80 -7.58 -1.93
C PRO A 644 -0.42 -6.24 -2.58
N LEU A 645 0.88 -6.01 -2.77
CA LEU A 645 1.43 -4.88 -3.52
C LEU A 645 1.93 -5.36 -4.88
N ALA A 646 1.91 -4.46 -5.88
CA ALA A 646 2.56 -4.72 -7.15
C ALA A 646 4.07 -4.93 -6.97
N ALA A 647 4.69 -5.64 -7.90
CA ALA A 647 6.14 -5.63 -8.03
C ALA A 647 6.55 -4.44 -8.88
N GLU A 648 7.52 -3.67 -8.38
CA GLU A 648 7.94 -2.40 -8.98
C GLU A 648 9.47 -2.27 -8.93
N GLY A 649 10.01 -1.26 -9.62
CA GLY A 649 11.44 -0.97 -9.64
C GLY A 649 12.24 -1.77 -10.67
N GLY A 650 11.62 -2.69 -11.41
CA GLY A 650 12.26 -3.39 -12.51
C GLY A 650 12.49 -2.44 -13.69
N THR A 651 13.72 -2.36 -14.19
CA THR A 651 14.08 -1.48 -15.31
C THR A 651 14.95 -2.21 -16.31
N GLU A 652 14.81 -1.85 -17.59
CA GLU A 652 15.71 -2.33 -18.64
C GLU A 652 17.12 -1.74 -18.47
N PRO A 653 18.15 -2.40 -19.03
CA PRO A 653 19.47 -1.80 -19.18
C PRO A 653 19.40 -0.46 -19.90
N GLU A 654 20.30 0.44 -19.54
CA GLU A 654 20.33 1.79 -20.12
C GLU A 654 20.44 1.76 -21.64
N ALA A 655 19.53 2.47 -22.31
CA ALA A 655 19.52 2.63 -23.76
C ALA A 655 20.67 3.53 -24.23
N ALA A 656 21.12 3.35 -25.47
CA ALA A 656 22.23 4.11 -26.06
C ALA A 656 22.01 5.63 -25.98
N GLU A 657 20.81 6.12 -26.34
CA GLU A 657 20.47 7.55 -26.29
C GLU A 657 20.58 8.12 -24.87
N THR A 658 20.09 7.38 -23.88
CA THR A 658 20.15 7.77 -22.47
C THR A 658 21.59 7.75 -21.95
N ALA A 659 22.37 6.73 -22.32
CA ALA A 659 23.79 6.63 -21.96
C ALA A 659 24.60 7.83 -22.47
N ARG A 660 24.33 8.32 -23.69
CA ARG A 660 24.97 9.53 -24.24
C ARG A 660 24.73 10.77 -23.39
N GLN A 661 23.55 10.88 -22.78
CA GLN A 661 23.19 11.99 -21.92
C GLN A 661 23.74 11.84 -20.50
N ASN A 662 23.81 10.60 -19.99
CA ASN A 662 24.22 10.32 -18.62
C ASN A 662 25.74 10.22 -18.44
N MET A 663 26.49 9.75 -19.43
CA MET A 663 27.94 9.61 -19.36
C MET A 663 28.66 10.87 -18.85
N PRO A 664 28.36 12.08 -19.36
CA PRO A 664 29.00 13.30 -18.87
C PRO A 664 28.66 13.62 -17.41
N LEU A 665 27.52 13.17 -16.88
CA LEU A 665 27.05 13.56 -15.53
C LEU A 665 27.97 13.04 -14.43
N ALA A 666 28.49 11.82 -14.56
CA ALA A 666 29.38 11.24 -13.56
C ALA A 666 30.68 12.06 -13.38
N THR A 667 31.19 12.64 -14.48
CA THR A 667 32.38 13.51 -14.42
C THR A 667 32.10 14.89 -13.82
N ARG A 668 30.83 15.31 -13.74
CA ARG A 668 30.44 16.61 -13.14
C ARG A 668 30.37 16.53 -11.62
N THR A 669 29.95 15.38 -11.08
CA THR A 669 29.76 15.20 -9.63
C THR A 669 31.00 14.64 -8.93
N LEU A 670 31.79 13.79 -9.60
CA LEU A 670 32.95 13.10 -9.01
C LEU A 670 32.63 12.44 -7.66
N GLY A 671 31.44 11.84 -7.54
CA GLY A 671 30.96 11.18 -6.33
C GLY A 671 30.53 12.11 -5.18
N ARG A 672 30.50 13.43 -5.37
CA ARG A 672 30.10 14.43 -4.36
C ARG A 672 28.90 15.26 -4.80
N VAL A 673 28.09 15.67 -3.83
CA VAL A 673 26.85 16.42 -4.06
C VAL A 673 26.85 17.72 -3.25
N VAL A 674 27.08 18.85 -3.93
CA VAL A 674 27.22 20.16 -3.28
C VAL A 674 26.21 21.17 -3.83
N SER A 675 26.21 21.37 -5.14
CA SER A 675 25.33 22.31 -5.84
C SER A 675 23.96 21.68 -6.12
N LEU A 676 22.92 22.49 -6.37
CA LEU A 676 21.62 21.96 -6.80
C LEU A 676 21.73 21.10 -8.06
N GLN A 677 22.59 21.50 -9.01
CA GLN A 677 22.84 20.72 -10.21
C GLN A 677 23.47 19.36 -9.88
N ASP A 678 24.33 19.28 -8.87
CA ASP A 678 24.95 18.01 -8.45
C ASP A 678 23.88 17.07 -7.88
N TYR A 679 22.89 17.58 -7.13
CA TYR A 679 21.76 16.76 -6.66
C TYR A 679 20.97 16.18 -7.82
N GLU A 680 20.74 16.97 -8.88
CA GLU A 680 20.04 16.48 -10.06
C GLU A 680 20.89 15.48 -10.85
N ASP A 681 22.15 15.79 -11.09
CA ASP A 681 23.06 14.97 -11.89
C ASP A 681 23.36 13.64 -11.20
N PHE A 682 23.59 13.65 -9.88
CA PHE A 682 23.76 12.45 -9.07
C PHE A 682 22.50 11.58 -9.11
N ALA A 683 21.33 12.17 -8.90
CA ALA A 683 20.08 11.42 -8.95
C ALA A 683 19.76 10.89 -10.35
N ARG A 684 20.03 11.66 -11.42
CA ARG A 684 19.91 11.19 -12.80
C ARG A 684 20.92 10.09 -13.13
N ALA A 685 22.12 10.10 -12.53
CA ALA A 685 23.10 9.02 -12.69
C ALA A 685 22.73 7.75 -11.91
N PHE A 686 21.92 7.87 -10.87
CA PHE A 686 21.41 6.75 -10.08
C PHE A 686 20.50 5.83 -10.93
N SER A 687 20.64 4.52 -10.76
CA SER A 687 19.80 3.54 -11.47
C SER A 687 18.36 3.54 -10.94
N GLY A 688 17.38 3.44 -11.84
CA GLY A 688 15.95 3.53 -11.49
C GLY A 688 15.38 4.95 -11.46
N ILE A 689 16.20 5.98 -11.71
CA ILE A 689 15.77 7.37 -11.89
C ILE A 689 16.03 7.80 -13.33
N ALA A 690 15.01 8.38 -13.97
CA ALA A 690 15.12 8.94 -15.31
C ALA A 690 15.24 10.46 -15.29
N LYS A 691 14.47 11.13 -14.42
CA LYS A 691 14.45 12.60 -14.34
C LYS A 691 14.53 13.05 -12.89
N ALA A 692 15.32 14.09 -12.66
CA ALA A 692 15.45 14.72 -11.37
C ALA A 692 15.45 16.25 -11.53
N GLN A 693 14.83 16.98 -10.62
CA GLN A 693 14.94 18.44 -10.55
C GLN A 693 15.09 18.87 -9.10
N ALA A 694 16.08 19.71 -8.80
CA ALA A 694 16.39 20.16 -7.46
C ALA A 694 16.02 21.63 -7.28
N ARG A 695 15.48 21.97 -6.10
CA ARG A 695 15.15 23.36 -5.75
C ARG A 695 15.22 23.55 -4.25
N VAL A 696 15.71 24.72 -3.82
CA VAL A 696 15.57 25.13 -2.42
C VAL A 696 14.15 25.63 -2.18
N LEU A 697 13.44 24.97 -1.26
CA LEU A 697 12.13 25.42 -0.76
C LEU A 697 12.23 25.80 0.72
N GLN A 698 11.33 26.66 1.18
CA GLN A 698 11.29 27.12 2.57
C GLN A 698 9.90 26.92 3.15
N ARG A 699 9.80 26.19 4.27
CA ARG A 699 8.56 26.02 5.04
C ARG A 699 8.78 26.61 6.44
N GLY A 700 8.19 27.77 6.70
CA GLY A 700 8.47 28.55 7.91
C GLY A 700 9.93 29.05 7.92
N GLN A 701 10.69 28.74 8.98
CA GLN A 701 12.12 29.06 9.05
C GLN A 701 13.03 27.94 8.50
N GLN A 702 12.48 26.75 8.23
CA GLN A 702 13.26 25.62 7.73
C GLN A 702 13.43 25.71 6.21
N ARG A 703 14.68 25.54 5.74
CA ARG A 703 15.03 25.44 4.32
C ARG A 703 15.36 24.00 3.97
N PHE A 704 14.81 23.54 2.85
CA PHE A 704 14.98 22.18 2.35
C PHE A 704 15.55 22.25 0.94
N ILE A 705 16.50 21.38 0.63
CA ILE A 705 16.74 20.99 -0.77
C ILE A 705 15.67 19.96 -1.10
N CYS A 706 14.74 20.33 -1.99
CA CYS A 706 13.72 19.44 -2.50
C CYS A 706 14.15 18.88 -3.84
N LEU A 707 14.01 17.57 -4.03
CA LEU A 707 14.36 16.86 -5.24
C LEU A 707 13.13 16.12 -5.78
N SER A 708 12.59 16.58 -6.91
CA SER A 708 11.51 15.89 -7.62
C SER A 708 12.08 14.80 -8.51
N LEU A 709 11.53 13.59 -8.43
CA LEU A 709 12.06 12.38 -9.08
C LEU A 709 11.00 11.71 -9.95
N ALA A 710 11.38 11.30 -11.16
CA ALA A 710 10.57 10.42 -11.99
C ALA A 710 11.39 9.18 -12.38
N ALA A 711 10.79 8.00 -12.21
CA ALA A 711 11.36 6.74 -12.68
C ALA A 711 11.20 6.61 -14.22
N PRO A 712 11.95 5.70 -14.88
CA PRO A 712 11.82 5.44 -16.31
C PRO A 712 10.38 5.21 -16.77
N GLY A 713 10.03 5.72 -17.96
CA GLY A 713 8.68 5.64 -18.51
C GLY A 713 7.59 6.39 -17.72
N GLY A 714 7.96 7.17 -16.70
CA GLY A 714 7.00 7.84 -15.82
C GLY A 714 6.37 6.92 -14.78
N ALA A 715 7.01 5.80 -14.43
CA ALA A 715 6.55 4.96 -13.33
C ALA A 715 6.51 5.74 -12.01
N ALA A 716 5.50 5.47 -11.18
CA ALA A 716 5.39 6.09 -9.87
C ALA A 716 6.56 5.64 -8.98
N ILE A 717 7.19 6.58 -8.29
CA ILE A 717 8.21 6.30 -7.27
C ILE A 717 7.80 6.98 -5.97
N THR A 718 7.82 6.22 -4.88
CA THR A 718 7.37 6.68 -3.56
C THR A 718 8.41 6.35 -2.50
N ALA A 719 8.24 6.90 -1.30
CA ALA A 719 9.13 6.64 -0.15
C ALA A 719 9.19 5.15 0.27
N ALA A 720 8.23 4.33 -0.16
CA ALA A 720 8.23 2.90 0.08
C ALA A 720 9.12 2.12 -0.92
N SER A 721 9.52 2.74 -2.04
CA SER A 721 10.35 2.10 -3.05
C SER A 721 11.79 1.90 -2.55
N PRO A 722 12.41 0.73 -2.78
CA PRO A 722 13.83 0.52 -2.48
C PRO A 722 14.74 1.56 -3.16
N VAL A 723 14.47 1.89 -4.43
CA VAL A 723 15.23 2.89 -5.20
C VAL A 723 15.23 4.24 -4.48
N TRP A 724 14.07 4.65 -3.93
CA TRP A 724 13.96 5.89 -3.17
C TRP A 724 14.81 5.88 -1.90
N GLN A 725 14.71 4.81 -1.11
CA GLN A 725 15.42 4.68 0.16
C GLN A 725 16.94 4.65 -0.05
N HIS A 726 17.39 3.89 -1.05
CA HIS A 726 18.80 3.78 -1.41
C HIS A 726 19.35 5.09 -1.99
N LEU A 727 18.60 5.77 -2.87
CA LEU A 727 18.99 7.08 -3.38
C LEU A 727 19.10 8.11 -2.25
N GLN A 728 18.14 8.13 -1.33
CA GLN A 728 18.18 9.04 -0.18
C GLN A 728 19.43 8.79 0.67
N ALA A 729 19.74 7.52 0.97
CA ALA A 729 20.93 7.15 1.71
C ALA A 729 22.23 7.51 0.98
N ALA A 730 22.28 7.31 -0.35
CA ALA A 730 23.43 7.67 -1.18
C ALA A 730 23.65 9.19 -1.22
N LEU A 731 22.59 9.98 -1.44
CA LEU A 731 22.66 11.45 -1.43
C LEU A 731 23.13 11.99 -0.08
N LEU A 732 22.65 11.43 1.04
CA LEU A 732 23.07 11.83 2.38
C LEU A 732 24.54 11.48 2.66
N ARG A 733 25.05 10.39 2.08
CA ARG A 733 26.46 9.96 2.23
C ARG A 733 27.42 10.79 1.37
N SER A 734 26.98 11.16 0.17
CA SER A 734 27.77 11.93 -0.81
C SER A 734 27.63 13.45 -0.66
N GLY A 735 26.68 13.92 0.14
CA GLY A 735 26.40 15.34 0.39
C GLY A 735 26.74 15.80 1.81
N ASP A 736 26.32 17.02 2.13
CA ASP A 736 26.47 17.61 3.47
C ASP A 736 25.36 17.07 4.42
N PRO A 737 25.70 16.37 5.52
CA PRO A 737 24.72 15.78 6.43
C PRO A 737 23.89 16.82 7.21
N LEU A 738 24.29 18.10 7.22
CA LEU A 738 23.55 19.18 7.87
C LEU A 738 22.45 19.76 6.97
N VAL A 739 22.46 19.44 5.67
CA VAL A 739 21.45 19.91 4.72
C VAL A 739 20.20 19.03 4.82
N GLN A 740 19.05 19.67 5.01
CA GLN A 740 17.77 18.97 5.00
C GLN A 740 17.34 18.64 3.56
N LEU A 741 17.44 17.38 3.20
CA LEU A 741 17.00 16.84 1.91
C LEU A 741 15.58 16.29 2.00
N GLN A 742 14.72 16.72 1.07
CA GLN A 742 13.38 16.16 0.88
C GLN A 742 13.23 15.63 -0.54
N LEU A 743 13.00 14.32 -0.67
CA LEU A 743 12.64 13.71 -1.95
C LEU A 743 11.12 13.84 -2.17
N LEU A 744 10.73 14.06 -3.43
CA LEU A 744 9.33 14.18 -3.88
C LEU A 744 9.14 13.36 -5.18
N GLY A 745 8.06 12.58 -5.30
CA GLY A 745 7.71 11.92 -6.56
C GLY A 745 7.12 12.95 -7.54
N ALA A 746 7.63 13.00 -8.77
CA ALA A 746 7.20 13.96 -9.79
C ALA A 746 5.71 13.85 -10.10
N GLN A 747 5.07 14.98 -10.37
CA GLN A 747 3.69 15.01 -10.85
C GLN A 747 3.68 14.84 -12.37
N LEU A 748 3.14 13.73 -12.86
CA LEU A 748 3.00 13.50 -14.29
C LEU A 748 1.61 13.92 -14.74
N SER A 749 1.55 14.85 -15.68
CA SER A 749 0.29 15.37 -16.21
C SER A 749 0.29 15.29 -17.73
N HIS A 750 -0.91 15.23 -18.30
CA HIS A 750 -1.10 15.19 -19.74
C HIS A 750 -1.70 16.49 -20.26
N PHE A 751 -1.37 16.80 -21.52
CA PHE A 751 -2.05 17.83 -22.29
C PHE A 751 -2.59 17.28 -23.61
N ARG A 752 -3.55 18.01 -24.16
CA ARG A 752 -4.28 17.67 -25.38
C ARG A 752 -4.07 18.74 -26.43
N VAL A 753 -4.08 18.28 -27.67
CA VAL A 753 -3.80 19.06 -28.87
C VAL A 753 -4.87 18.74 -29.90
N GLY A 754 -5.37 19.77 -30.58
CA GLY A 754 -6.24 19.65 -31.74
C GLY A 754 -5.79 20.64 -32.80
N LEU A 755 -5.56 20.18 -34.03
CA LEU A 755 -5.03 21.00 -35.11
C LEU A 755 -5.52 20.55 -36.49
N ARG A 756 -5.48 21.47 -37.44
CA ARG A 756 -5.69 21.19 -38.87
C ARG A 756 -4.43 21.46 -39.65
N VAL A 757 -4.18 20.63 -40.67
CA VAL A 757 -2.95 20.71 -41.49
C VAL A 757 -3.33 20.93 -42.95
N LYS A 758 -2.73 21.92 -43.62
CA LYS A 758 -2.77 22.02 -45.08
C LYS A 758 -1.63 21.19 -45.66
N VAL A 759 -1.97 20.20 -46.46
CA VAL A 759 -1.00 19.28 -47.08
C VAL A 759 -0.60 19.78 -48.48
N GLU A 760 0.64 19.53 -48.88
CA GLU A 760 1.10 19.77 -50.26
C GLU A 760 0.31 18.91 -51.26
N SER A 761 0.02 19.46 -52.44
CA SER A 761 -0.90 18.84 -53.42
C SER A 761 -0.39 17.53 -54.04
N ASP A 762 0.92 17.28 -53.98
CA ASP A 762 1.59 16.09 -54.47
C ASP A 762 1.83 15.02 -53.38
N ARG A 763 1.28 15.23 -52.17
CA ARG A 763 1.40 14.31 -51.02
C ARG A 763 0.05 13.67 -50.67
N VAL A 764 0.09 12.48 -50.10
CA VAL A 764 -1.11 11.78 -49.61
C VAL A 764 -1.47 12.32 -48.20
N PRO A 765 -2.66 12.91 -47.99
CA PRO A 765 -3.00 13.54 -46.71
C PRO A 765 -2.91 12.60 -45.51
N ALA A 766 -3.38 11.35 -45.65
CA ALA A 766 -3.35 10.37 -44.57
C ALA A 766 -1.93 10.07 -44.06
N GLU A 767 -0.94 9.98 -44.95
CA GLU A 767 0.46 9.73 -44.58
C GLU A 767 1.09 10.92 -43.88
N VAL A 768 0.79 12.15 -44.35
CA VAL A 768 1.30 13.38 -43.74
C VAL A 768 0.69 13.58 -42.35
N LEU A 769 -0.61 13.37 -42.17
CA LEU A 769 -1.25 13.45 -40.86
C LEU A 769 -0.70 12.39 -39.89
N ALA A 770 -0.47 11.15 -40.35
CA ALA A 770 0.17 10.12 -39.53
C ALA A 770 1.61 10.50 -39.13
N ALA A 771 2.39 11.10 -40.04
CA ALA A 771 3.73 11.60 -39.74
C ALA A 771 3.71 12.76 -38.74
N VAL A 772 2.72 13.66 -38.83
CA VAL A 772 2.50 14.74 -37.85
C VAL A 772 2.19 14.19 -36.47
N GLU A 773 1.28 13.22 -36.37
CA GLU A 773 0.99 12.58 -35.09
C GLU A 773 2.25 11.90 -34.52
N ALA A 774 2.99 11.15 -35.33
CA ALA A 774 4.22 10.48 -34.91
C ALA A 774 5.27 11.48 -34.37
N GLU A 775 5.49 12.62 -35.05
CA GLU A 775 6.41 13.67 -34.59
C GLU A 775 5.97 14.27 -33.25
N LEU A 776 4.67 14.61 -33.10
CA LEU A 776 4.15 15.15 -31.84
C LEU A 776 4.25 14.14 -30.69
N ARG A 777 3.94 12.87 -30.95
CA ARG A 777 4.09 11.78 -29.98
C ARG A 777 5.53 11.63 -29.53
N ALA A 778 6.49 11.65 -30.46
CA ALA A 778 7.90 11.54 -30.16
C ALA A 778 8.42 12.77 -29.39
N ARG A 779 8.06 13.98 -29.83
CA ARG A 779 8.56 15.24 -29.24
C ARG A 779 8.01 15.53 -27.84
N TYR A 780 6.79 15.10 -27.56
CA TYR A 780 6.10 15.33 -26.28
C TYR A 780 5.91 14.04 -25.46
N ALA A 781 6.70 13.00 -25.76
CA ALA A 781 6.83 11.81 -24.94
C ALA A 781 7.53 12.11 -23.61
N PHE A 782 7.38 11.22 -22.63
CA PHE A 782 8.10 11.31 -21.36
C PHE A 782 9.61 11.46 -21.58
N GLU A 783 10.22 10.64 -22.45
CA GLU A 783 11.68 10.60 -22.62
C GLU A 783 12.27 11.93 -23.09
N THR A 784 11.55 12.68 -23.92
CA THR A 784 12.00 13.94 -24.53
C THR A 784 11.62 15.19 -23.74
N ARG A 785 10.73 15.07 -22.74
CA ARG A 785 10.21 16.19 -21.94
C ARG A 785 10.88 16.29 -20.58
N GLU A 786 11.20 17.48 -20.11
CA GLU A 786 11.83 17.68 -18.79
C GLU A 786 10.85 18.14 -17.71
N LEU A 787 11.21 17.92 -16.44
CA LEU A 787 10.45 18.42 -15.29
C LEU A 787 10.41 19.95 -15.29
N GLY A 788 9.22 20.52 -15.09
CA GLY A 788 9.00 21.96 -15.13
C GLY A 788 9.09 22.57 -16.54
N GLN A 789 9.22 21.77 -17.60
CA GLN A 789 9.28 22.28 -18.96
C GLN A 789 7.89 22.74 -19.44
N PRO A 790 7.73 23.99 -19.91
CA PRO A 790 6.47 24.45 -20.49
C PRO A 790 6.23 23.84 -21.89
N VAL A 791 5.00 23.91 -22.38
CA VAL A 791 4.67 23.62 -23.79
C VAL A 791 4.30 24.95 -24.45
N GLN A 792 5.06 25.36 -25.46
CA GLN A 792 4.78 26.58 -26.21
C GLN A 792 3.99 26.25 -27.48
N GLN A 793 2.95 27.03 -27.79
CA GLN A 793 2.21 26.91 -29.03
C GLN A 793 3.14 27.07 -30.26
N SER A 794 4.06 28.03 -30.21
CA SER A 794 5.00 28.30 -31.30
C SER A 794 5.93 27.12 -31.58
N GLU A 795 6.43 26.45 -30.54
CA GLU A 795 7.25 25.24 -30.68
C GLU A 795 6.45 24.11 -31.34
N LEU A 796 5.19 23.92 -30.92
CA LEU A 796 4.32 22.90 -31.48
C LEU A 796 4.08 23.15 -32.98
N ILE A 797 3.70 24.38 -33.34
CA ILE A 797 3.48 24.77 -34.74
C ILE A 797 4.77 24.58 -35.56
N GLN A 798 5.92 25.01 -35.04
CA GLN A 798 7.21 24.85 -35.72
C GLN A 798 7.51 23.37 -35.99
N ARG A 799 7.25 22.48 -35.03
CA ARG A 799 7.48 21.03 -35.18
C ARG A 799 6.59 20.42 -36.25
N VAL A 800 5.31 20.76 -36.25
CA VAL A 800 4.37 20.29 -37.26
C VAL A 800 4.74 20.84 -38.65
N GLN A 801 5.13 22.11 -38.76
CA GLN A 801 5.58 22.70 -40.03
C GLN A 801 6.87 22.10 -40.58
N ALA A 802 7.72 21.50 -39.73
CA ALA A 802 8.96 20.86 -40.17
C ALA A 802 8.72 19.47 -40.78
N VAL A 803 7.52 18.90 -40.65
CA VAL A 803 7.18 17.60 -41.25
C VAL A 803 7.06 17.76 -42.77
N PRO A 804 7.80 16.98 -43.57
CA PRO A 804 7.72 17.05 -45.03
C PRO A 804 6.28 16.85 -45.53
N GLY A 805 5.82 17.73 -46.43
CA GLY A 805 4.45 17.72 -46.95
C GLY A 805 3.47 18.64 -46.21
N VAL A 806 3.87 19.29 -45.12
CA VAL A 806 3.04 20.28 -44.41
C VAL A 806 3.26 21.68 -44.98
N ARG A 807 2.19 22.27 -45.54
CA ARG A 807 2.20 23.65 -46.08
C ARG A 807 1.77 24.70 -45.06
N ALA A 808 0.80 24.38 -44.21
CA ALA A 808 0.31 25.27 -43.16
C ALA A 808 -0.31 24.47 -42.00
N VAL A 809 -0.39 25.10 -40.83
CA VAL A 809 -0.93 24.50 -39.61
C VAL A 809 -1.85 25.49 -38.92
N GLU A 810 -3.03 25.04 -38.55
CA GLU A 810 -3.98 25.79 -37.73
C GLU A 810 -4.19 25.04 -36.40
N LEU A 811 -3.66 25.58 -35.31
CA LEU A 811 -3.87 25.02 -33.97
C LEU A 811 -5.23 25.48 -33.43
N ARG A 812 -6.09 24.52 -33.07
CA ARG A 812 -7.45 24.76 -32.56
C ARG A 812 -7.56 24.52 -31.06
N ARG A 813 -6.75 23.59 -30.51
CA ARG A 813 -6.74 23.25 -29.09
C ARG A 813 -5.32 23.00 -28.61
N LEU A 814 -5.02 23.54 -27.44
CA LEU A 814 -3.82 23.29 -26.66
C LEU A 814 -4.17 23.57 -25.20
N TYR A 815 -4.41 22.51 -24.43
CA TYR A 815 -4.87 22.61 -23.04
C TYR A 815 -4.49 21.35 -22.23
N GLY A 816 -4.36 21.47 -20.92
CA GLY A 816 -4.10 20.37 -19.99
C GLY A 816 -3.21 20.79 -18.82
N GLY A 817 -2.47 19.83 -18.28
CA GLY A 817 -1.68 20.02 -17.06
C GLY A 817 -2.53 20.11 -15.80
N SER A 818 -1.93 20.59 -14.72
CA SER A 818 -2.57 20.66 -13.41
C SER A 818 -3.10 22.04 -13.04
N GLN A 819 -2.40 23.10 -13.45
CA GLN A 819 -2.72 24.48 -13.08
C GLN A 819 -2.03 25.49 -13.98
N PRO A 820 -2.57 26.71 -14.15
CA PRO A 820 -3.84 27.21 -13.57
C PRO A 820 -5.07 26.47 -14.12
N LEU A 821 -6.21 26.53 -13.41
CA LEU A 821 -7.44 25.86 -13.86
C LEU A 821 -7.85 26.26 -15.29
N ALA A 822 -7.55 27.50 -15.70
CA ALA A 822 -7.84 27.98 -17.04
C ALA A 822 -7.16 27.15 -18.15
N GLN A 823 -5.94 26.65 -17.95
CA GLN A 823 -5.27 25.83 -18.95
C GLN A 823 -5.77 24.38 -18.97
N THR A 824 -6.47 23.90 -17.94
CA THR A 824 -6.94 22.50 -17.89
C THR A 824 -8.27 22.30 -18.62
N LEU A 825 -8.95 23.39 -18.98
CA LEU A 825 -10.22 23.39 -19.71
C LEU A 825 -9.98 23.45 -21.24
N PRO A 826 -10.84 22.80 -22.06
CA PRO A 826 -10.72 22.84 -23.52
C PRO A 826 -10.62 24.27 -24.07
N SER A 827 -9.44 24.59 -24.62
CA SER A 827 -9.08 25.92 -25.09
C SER A 827 -7.84 25.84 -26.00
N CYS A 828 -7.47 26.95 -26.63
CA CYS A 828 -6.19 27.09 -27.33
C CYS A 828 -5.31 28.07 -26.55
N GLN A 829 -4.47 27.55 -25.67
CA GLN A 829 -3.54 28.36 -24.87
C GLN A 829 -2.29 28.69 -25.69
N ASP A 830 -1.75 29.91 -25.54
CA ASP A 830 -0.45 30.28 -26.14
C ASP A 830 0.70 29.44 -25.56
N ARG A 831 0.56 29.06 -24.29
CA ARG A 831 1.50 28.21 -23.57
C ARG A 831 0.82 27.44 -22.45
N LEU A 832 1.31 26.23 -22.20
CA LEU A 832 0.98 25.46 -21.00
C LEU A 832 2.15 25.54 -20.03
N LEU A 833 1.86 25.92 -18.79
CA LEU A 833 2.85 25.96 -17.72
C LEU A 833 2.88 24.61 -17.01
N ALA A 834 4.09 24.06 -16.88
CA ALA A 834 4.34 22.97 -15.96
C ALA A 834 4.60 23.56 -14.57
N ALA A 835 3.88 23.08 -13.56
CA ALA A 835 4.03 23.56 -12.21
C ALA A 835 5.44 23.27 -11.66
N ALA A 836 6.10 24.30 -11.13
CA ALA A 836 7.37 24.11 -10.42
C ALA A 836 7.14 23.55 -9.01
N MET A 837 8.19 22.95 -8.44
CA MET A 837 8.23 22.63 -7.02
C MET A 837 7.87 23.86 -6.18
N ARG A 838 6.95 23.68 -5.23
CA ARG A 838 6.40 24.77 -4.41
C ARG A 838 5.90 24.28 -3.06
N VAL A 839 5.70 25.24 -2.17
CA VAL A 839 5.06 25.02 -0.85
C VAL A 839 3.60 25.44 -0.96
N GLN A 840 2.67 24.59 -0.56
CA GLN A 840 1.26 24.93 -0.45
C GLN A 840 0.76 24.55 0.95
N GLY A 841 0.45 25.56 1.78
CA GLY A 841 0.19 25.34 3.20
C GLY A 841 1.41 24.75 3.92
N GLN A 842 1.26 23.57 4.53
CA GLN A 842 2.35 22.82 5.17
C GLN A 842 2.98 21.75 4.26
N SER A 843 2.45 21.57 3.06
CA SER A 843 2.84 20.50 2.14
C SER A 843 3.84 20.99 1.09
N LEU A 844 4.82 20.14 0.79
CA LEU A 844 5.76 20.32 -0.31
C LEU A 844 5.21 19.60 -1.54
N LEU A 845 5.10 20.31 -2.65
CA LEU A 845 4.57 19.79 -3.90
C LEU A 845 5.69 19.64 -4.94
N PRO A 846 5.70 18.53 -5.70
CA PRO A 846 6.74 18.23 -6.68
C PRO A 846 6.65 19.14 -7.91
N ALA A 847 7.69 19.06 -8.74
CA ALA A 847 7.66 19.56 -10.11
C ALA A 847 6.75 18.69 -10.99
N GLU A 848 6.11 19.34 -11.96
CA GLU A 848 5.24 18.70 -12.93
C GLU A 848 5.97 18.43 -14.25
N LEU A 849 5.70 17.30 -14.89
CA LEU A 849 6.08 17.01 -16.27
C LEU A 849 4.82 16.96 -17.14
N LEU A 850 4.82 17.75 -18.21
CA LEU A 850 3.75 17.76 -19.21
C LEU A 850 4.13 16.87 -20.40
N SER A 851 3.31 15.86 -20.66
CA SER A 851 3.41 14.96 -21.82
C SER A 851 2.10 14.94 -22.63
N LEU A 852 2.18 14.60 -23.91
CA LEU A 852 0.98 14.48 -24.75
C LEU A 852 0.10 13.32 -24.26
N ALA A 853 -1.21 13.53 -24.14
CA ALA A 853 -2.15 12.51 -23.67
C ALA A 853 -2.12 11.28 -24.58
N PRO A 854 -2.04 10.03 -24.06
CA PRO A 854 -1.78 8.84 -24.88
C PRO A 854 -2.92 8.43 -25.83
N GLY A 855 -4.14 8.89 -25.59
CA GLY A 855 -5.28 8.69 -26.51
C GLY A 855 -5.19 9.54 -27.78
N PRO A 856 -6.13 9.41 -28.73
CA PRO A 856 -6.12 10.16 -29.99
C PRO A 856 -6.08 11.68 -29.74
N LEU A 857 -5.49 12.41 -30.70
CA LEU A 857 -5.56 13.87 -30.69
C LEU A 857 -7.03 14.33 -30.76
N ASP A 858 -7.30 15.48 -30.16
CA ASP A 858 -8.65 16.04 -30.08
C ASP A 858 -9.24 16.37 -31.46
N GLU A 859 -8.36 16.75 -32.39
CA GLU A 859 -8.64 17.00 -33.80
C GLU A 859 -7.32 16.86 -34.58
N LEU A 860 -7.31 16.09 -35.67
CA LEU A 860 -6.22 16.03 -36.62
C LEU A 860 -6.80 15.79 -38.01
N THR A 861 -7.08 16.87 -38.74
CA THR A 861 -7.75 16.81 -40.05
C THR A 861 -7.07 17.70 -41.07
N GLU A 862 -7.35 17.47 -42.35
CA GLU A 862 -6.88 18.35 -43.42
C GLU A 862 -7.65 19.68 -43.43
N MET A 863 -6.95 20.77 -43.78
CA MET A 863 -7.57 22.07 -44.08
C MET A 863 -8.14 22.06 -45.49
N THR A 864 -9.45 22.25 -45.62
CA THR A 864 -10.13 22.49 -46.90
C THR A 864 -9.59 23.73 -47.59
#